data_AF-A0A2H5SU90-F1
#
_entry.id   AF-A0A2H5SU90-F1
#
_cell.length_a   1.000
_cell.length_b   1.000
_cell.length_c   1.000
_cell.angle_alpha   90.00
_cell.angle_beta   90.00
_cell.angle_gamma   90.00
#
_symmetry.space_group_name_H-M   'P 1'
#
loop_
_entity.id
_entity.type
_entity.pdbx_description
1 polymer ?
#
loop_
_entity_poly.entity_id
_entity_poly.type
_entity_poly.pdbx_seq_one_letter_code
_entity_poly.pdbx_strand_id
1 'polypeptide(L)'
;MSFEIVFIKTIEDSQQSILKKLNLEDFLSDIRNNDDDINNSLLFTKKLSDEYAKIERKDEKIYRLKEIITVKNGQHILYLTKSPCWNIFNDNCKLDYGCTMSIDGIKKANKRAFKMKDCELTEIKAKGYKKDKLEFESKEDWMKKTNLFFSTDVNIQNFVELGLSIESSQSEDFNDEIQSVYKYTEVGKTLLTFREYLEPTEEFIKEVKNAIKSGNSEEEFKKITEEYGQFIPTEVILGGRVYFKDVKMSSKNSVAKSNEGSTSMNIGPLNLKARVNSSKSNGKSKFYSFNYMRLLGGSHPESENFDEEYWIKTLNDYQNWDCIEFKNPISIFKLVPESLCKIPYKSMGKRILYTSTEDCDYYLNEPGRYRDFELKLPRNILDIIQNKEADCDISAAVIDTEDSKNIFFSCQILKPKAEKGKLVKPRVIIHGIQKKFKSHEFKLKVKIMVVGYDTNLNFILPNIEVIKKHCYPQDQCKFSSMELSKNELITKNIPFFGIPVFEDWNYLNKSLIIGYNFRNVNNELKIDMFSYCTKENCYVNLPKFNFCTFIINHPISNAYRLLPFKFSILKKKPFVDLKNKFTPHLNPKYISSYLSKVNNYKPFFLKQKIDQIKLKYVDCNCGKTCSVCKDKTLGISRGECIVYHY
;
A
#
# COMPACT_ATOMS: atom_id res chain seq x y z
N MET A 1 16.35 5.17 61.28
CA MET A 1 15.56 5.71 60.15
C MET A 1 14.42 6.51 60.75
N SER A 2 14.37 7.83 60.51
CA SER A 2 13.31 8.71 61.01
C SER A 2 12.16 8.71 59.99
N PHE A 3 11.22 7.81 60.18
CA PHE A 3 9.99 7.78 59.39
C PHE A 3 9.02 8.81 59.96
N GLU A 4 8.60 9.75 59.12
CA GLU A 4 7.65 10.79 59.48
C GLU A 4 6.32 10.60 58.75
N ILE A 5 5.25 11.13 59.35
CA ILE A 5 3.95 11.20 58.71
C ILE A 5 3.95 12.38 57.74
N VAL A 6 3.81 12.09 56.45
CA VAL A 6 3.84 13.05 55.35
C VAL A 6 2.46 13.12 54.69
N PHE A 7 1.93 14.33 54.58
CA PHE A 7 0.72 14.64 53.83
C PHE A 7 1.09 14.93 52.38
N ILE A 8 0.67 14.05 51.47
CA ILE A 8 0.87 14.20 50.03
C ILE A 8 -0.29 15.01 49.47
N LYS A 9 0.02 16.11 48.78
CA LYS A 9 -0.96 16.97 48.12
C LYS A 9 -0.60 17.16 46.65
N THR A 10 -1.56 16.93 45.77
CA THR A 10 -1.44 17.25 44.35
C THR A 10 -1.87 18.69 44.14
N ILE A 11 -1.03 19.52 43.52
CA ILE A 11 -1.25 20.98 43.41
C ILE A 11 -2.57 21.32 42.70
N GLU A 12 -2.99 20.50 41.75
CA GLU A 12 -4.19 20.70 40.93
C GLU A 12 -5.47 20.12 41.56
N ASP A 13 -5.37 19.17 42.50
CA ASP A 13 -6.51 18.55 43.19
C ASP A 13 -6.53 18.99 44.67
N SER A 14 -7.23 20.08 44.94
CA SER A 14 -7.26 20.70 46.28
C SER A 14 -8.08 19.92 47.33
N GLN A 15 -8.79 18.84 46.94
CA GLN A 15 -9.82 18.22 47.78
C GLN A 15 -9.42 16.89 48.44
N GLN A 16 -8.31 16.24 48.04
CA GLN A 16 -7.87 14.98 48.66
C GLN A 16 -6.36 15.00 48.97
N SER A 17 -6.01 14.74 50.24
CA SER A 17 -4.63 14.56 50.68
C SER A 17 -4.42 13.12 51.14
N ILE A 18 -3.37 12.47 50.65
CA ILE A 18 -3.01 11.11 51.04
C ILE A 18 -2.03 11.20 52.21
N LEU A 19 -2.25 10.40 53.26
CA LEU A 19 -1.36 10.32 54.40
C LEU A 19 -0.43 9.11 54.24
N LYS A 20 0.89 9.33 54.27
CA LYS A 20 1.88 8.25 54.19
C LYS A 20 3.00 8.38 55.20
N LYS A 21 3.57 7.24 55.58
CA LYS A 21 4.76 7.17 56.42
C LYS A 21 5.98 7.02 55.51
N LEU A 22 6.77 8.07 55.38
CA LEU A 22 7.94 8.12 54.50
C LEU A 22 9.21 8.42 55.31
N ASN A 23 10.36 7.93 54.85
CA ASN A 23 11.65 8.28 55.45
C ASN A 23 12.20 9.53 54.78
N LEU A 24 12.47 10.56 55.59
CA LEU A 24 12.94 11.87 55.11
C LEU A 24 14.32 11.81 54.44
N GLU A 25 15.12 10.78 54.76
CA GLU A 25 16.46 10.59 54.22
C GLU A 25 16.50 9.78 52.92
N ASP A 26 15.36 9.25 52.45
CA ASP A 26 15.33 8.50 51.20
C ASP A 26 15.47 9.44 49.99
N PHE A 27 16.13 8.95 48.94
CA PHE A 27 16.14 9.64 47.65
C PHE A 27 14.76 9.58 47.02
N LEU A 28 14.41 10.61 46.24
CA LEU A 28 13.11 10.69 45.58
C LEU A 28 12.87 9.50 44.63
N SER A 29 13.94 9.01 43.97
CA SER A 29 13.89 7.82 43.12
C SER A 29 13.52 6.55 43.88
N ASP A 30 14.00 6.40 45.12
CA ASP A 30 13.75 5.20 45.94
C ASP A 30 12.32 5.20 46.45
N ILE A 31 11.82 6.38 46.85
CA ILE A 31 10.42 6.57 47.25
C ILE A 31 9.49 6.18 46.10
N ARG A 32 9.77 6.66 44.87
CA ARG A 32 8.97 6.34 43.68
C ARG A 32 8.95 4.85 43.37
N ASN A 33 10.06 4.15 43.55
CA ASN A 33 10.15 2.71 43.27
C ASN A 33 9.43 1.85 44.31
N ASN A 34 9.25 2.36 45.53
CA ASN A 34 8.69 1.61 46.65
C ASN A 34 7.23 2.00 46.98
N ASP A 35 6.68 3.03 46.31
CA ASP A 35 5.39 3.61 46.65
C ASP A 35 4.46 3.74 45.43
N ASP A 36 3.42 2.90 45.38
CA ASP A 36 2.46 2.85 44.26
C ASP A 36 1.64 4.14 44.08
N ASP A 37 1.48 4.95 45.15
CA ASP A 37 0.71 6.19 45.09
C ASP A 37 1.56 7.35 44.51
N ILE A 38 2.89 7.26 44.58
CA ILE A 38 3.82 8.22 43.96
C ILE A 38 4.35 7.63 42.64
N ASN A 39 3.45 7.39 41.69
CA ASN A 39 3.78 6.80 40.39
C ASN A 39 4.24 7.81 39.32
N ASN A 40 4.61 7.31 38.14
CA ASN A 40 5.17 8.08 37.02
C ASN A 40 4.25 9.18 36.45
N SER A 41 2.98 9.24 36.85
CA SER A 41 2.08 10.35 36.50
C SER A 41 2.29 11.61 37.35
N LEU A 42 3.12 11.54 38.40
CA LEU A 42 3.35 12.63 39.34
C LEU A 42 4.82 13.04 39.37
N LEU A 43 5.10 14.34 39.30
CA LEU A 43 6.42 14.93 39.51
C LEU A 43 6.53 15.50 40.92
N PHE A 44 7.70 15.31 41.53
CA PHE A 44 8.03 15.98 42.78
C PHE A 44 8.17 17.48 42.55
N THR A 45 7.66 18.27 43.50
CA THR A 45 7.81 19.72 43.47
C THR A 45 8.39 20.23 44.77
N LYS A 46 9.21 21.27 44.66
CA LYS A 46 9.69 22.04 45.79
C LYS A 46 8.89 23.33 45.88
N LYS A 47 8.21 23.52 47.01
CA LYS A 47 7.50 24.77 47.27
C LYS A 47 8.51 25.88 47.54
N LEU A 48 8.48 26.90 46.71
CA LEU A 48 9.06 28.22 46.95
C LEU A 48 7.94 29.12 47.50
N SER A 49 8.26 30.34 47.95
CA SER A 49 7.32 31.23 48.67
C SER A 49 5.89 31.16 48.14
N ASP A 50 5.72 31.47 46.85
CA ASP A 50 4.43 31.51 46.16
C ASP A 50 4.37 30.61 44.91
N GLU A 51 5.46 29.91 44.58
CA GLU A 51 5.60 29.08 43.39
C GLU A 51 6.02 27.65 43.71
N TYR A 52 5.84 26.73 42.75
CA TYR A 52 6.25 25.33 42.87
C TYR A 52 7.26 24.98 41.78
N ALA A 53 8.50 24.74 42.17
CA ALA A 53 9.55 24.31 41.25
C ALA A 53 9.45 22.81 40.99
N LYS A 54 9.35 22.39 39.72
CA LYS A 54 9.32 20.97 39.33
C LYS A 54 10.73 20.39 39.39
N ILE A 55 10.85 19.19 39.94
CA ILE A 55 12.10 18.43 39.94
C ILE A 55 12.11 17.53 38.72
N GLU A 56 13.15 17.65 37.89
CA GLU A 56 13.27 16.79 36.72
C GLU A 56 13.51 15.33 37.14
N ARG A 57 12.97 14.38 36.36
CA ARG A 57 13.07 12.93 36.63
C ARG A 57 14.51 12.47 36.87
N LYS A 58 15.45 13.01 36.11
CA LYS A 58 16.88 12.65 36.20
C LYS A 58 17.51 13.06 37.54
N ASP A 59 16.98 14.10 38.18
CA ASP A 59 17.50 14.65 39.43
C ASP A 59 16.87 13.98 40.67
N GLU A 60 15.85 13.12 40.50
CA GLU A 60 15.25 12.36 41.61
C GLU A 60 16.26 11.45 42.34
N LYS A 61 17.36 11.07 41.67
CA LYS A 61 18.48 10.31 42.28
C LYS A 61 19.41 11.17 43.13
N ILE A 62 19.29 12.50 43.02
CA ILE A 62 20.16 13.48 43.68
C ILE A 62 19.45 14.04 44.91
N TYR A 63 18.17 14.38 44.77
CA TYR A 63 17.39 14.98 45.85
C TYR A 63 16.90 13.96 46.87
N ARG A 64 16.94 14.35 48.14
CA ARG A 64 16.31 13.65 49.27
C ARG A 64 14.95 14.27 49.61
N LEU A 65 14.06 13.47 50.18
CA LEU A 65 12.72 13.93 50.53
C LEU A 65 12.71 15.15 51.47
N LYS A 66 13.60 15.19 52.46
CA LYS A 66 13.74 16.33 53.39
C LYS A 66 14.01 17.67 52.71
N GLU A 67 14.58 17.67 51.51
CA GLU A 67 15.00 18.89 50.80
C GLU A 67 13.84 19.60 50.09
N ILE A 68 12.69 18.92 49.98
CA ILE A 68 11.53 19.36 49.20
C ILE A 68 10.24 19.43 50.05
N ILE A 69 10.24 18.76 51.21
CA ILE A 69 9.11 18.79 52.14
C ILE A 69 8.93 20.18 52.74
N THR A 70 7.66 20.60 52.83
CA THR A 70 7.26 21.82 53.51
C THR A 70 6.68 21.49 54.88
N VAL A 71 7.16 22.14 55.95
CA VAL A 71 6.58 22.00 57.29
C VAL A 71 5.62 23.16 57.55
N LYS A 72 4.33 22.87 57.77
CA LYS A 72 3.33 23.85 58.19
C LYS A 72 2.58 23.34 59.42
N ASN A 73 2.50 24.15 60.48
CA ASN A 73 1.83 23.80 61.74
C ASN A 73 2.26 22.43 62.31
N GLY A 74 3.55 22.09 62.19
CA GLY A 74 4.10 20.80 62.63
C GLY A 74 3.80 19.61 61.70
N GLN A 75 3.14 19.82 60.56
CA GLN A 75 2.86 18.77 59.57
C GLN A 75 3.85 18.82 58.41
N HIS A 76 4.41 17.66 58.04
CA HIS A 76 5.21 17.49 56.84
C HIS A 76 4.30 17.36 55.62
N ILE A 77 4.45 18.24 54.64
CA ILE A 77 3.65 18.26 53.42
C ILE A 77 4.56 18.07 52.21
N LEU A 78 4.24 17.07 51.39
CA LEU A 78 4.85 16.83 50.10
C LEU A 78 3.91 17.30 49.00
N TYR A 79 4.40 18.17 48.11
CA TYR A 79 3.64 18.65 46.96
C TYR A 79 4.05 17.92 45.70
N LEU A 80 3.06 17.37 44.99
CA LEU A 80 3.23 16.72 43.70
C LEU A 80 2.45 17.50 42.63
N THR A 81 2.91 17.45 41.38
CA THR A 81 2.18 17.98 40.22
C THR A 81 1.97 16.86 39.23
N LYS A 82 0.86 16.90 38.50
CA LYS A 82 0.59 15.92 37.46
C LYS A 82 1.54 16.14 36.29
N SER A 83 1.95 15.06 35.65
CA SER A 83 2.85 15.07 34.50
C SER A 83 2.35 14.11 33.43
N PRO A 84 2.41 14.49 32.15
CA PRO A 84 2.23 13.58 31.03
C PRO A 84 3.09 12.33 31.23
N CYS A 85 2.46 11.16 31.17
CA CYS A 85 3.13 9.87 31.31
C CYS A 85 2.64 8.95 30.20
N TRP A 86 3.58 8.31 29.51
CA TRP A 86 3.27 7.48 28.35
C TRP A 86 2.40 6.27 28.69
N ASN A 87 2.50 5.72 29.91
CA ASN A 87 1.65 4.62 30.37
C ASN A 87 0.16 4.99 30.27
N ILE A 88 -0.20 6.18 30.75
CA ILE A 88 -1.58 6.66 30.72
C ILE A 88 -2.05 6.82 29.28
N PHE A 89 -1.21 7.38 28.41
CA PHE A 89 -1.53 7.52 27.00
C PHE A 89 -1.67 6.18 26.29
N ASN A 90 -0.81 5.20 26.61
CA ASN A 90 -0.91 3.86 26.06
C ASN A 90 -2.19 3.15 26.52
N ASP A 91 -2.56 3.27 27.80
CA ASP A 91 -3.76 2.66 28.36
C ASP A 91 -5.04 3.29 27.76
N ASN A 92 -5.07 4.62 27.65
CA ASN A 92 -6.21 5.35 27.10
C ASN A 92 -6.36 5.14 25.60
N CYS A 93 -5.26 5.22 24.84
CA CYS A 93 -5.29 5.22 23.37
C CYS A 93 -4.94 3.85 22.75
N LYS A 94 -4.62 2.83 23.57
CA LYS A 94 -4.19 1.49 23.13
C LYS A 94 -3.07 1.59 22.09
N LEU A 95 -1.95 2.22 22.44
CA LEU A 95 -0.89 2.55 21.48
C LEU A 95 -0.09 1.31 21.04
N ASP A 96 -0.04 0.28 21.88
CA ASP A 96 0.61 -1.01 21.58
C ASP A 96 -0.31 -2.11 21.02
N TYR A 97 -1.54 -1.72 20.67
CA TYR A 97 -2.45 -2.54 19.88
C TYR A 97 -2.26 -2.19 18.41
N GLY A 98 -2.25 -3.22 17.56
CA GLY A 98 -2.30 -3.00 16.13
C GLY A 98 -3.59 -2.31 15.72
N CYS A 99 -3.58 -1.78 14.51
CA CYS A 99 -4.60 -0.93 13.94
C CYS A 99 -5.00 -1.45 12.56
N THR A 100 -6.26 -1.20 12.19
CA THR A 100 -6.81 -1.48 10.86
C THR A 100 -7.52 -0.22 10.36
N MET A 101 -7.26 0.13 9.10
CA MET A 101 -7.92 1.29 8.47
C MET A 101 -9.36 0.97 8.09
N SER A 102 -10.23 1.96 8.22
CA SER A 102 -11.65 1.84 7.92
C SER A 102 -12.24 3.18 7.49
N ILE A 103 -13.28 3.18 6.67
CA ILE A 103 -13.98 4.38 6.18
C ILE A 103 -14.51 5.24 7.33
N ASP A 104 -14.80 4.64 8.48
CA ASP A 104 -15.26 5.32 9.70
C ASP A 104 -14.12 5.86 10.59
N GLY A 105 -12.87 5.63 10.20
CA GLY A 105 -11.67 5.96 10.97
C GLY A 105 -10.98 4.72 11.53
N ILE A 106 -9.84 4.94 12.19
CA ILE A 106 -8.94 3.86 12.57
C ILE A 106 -9.55 2.96 13.65
N LYS A 107 -9.43 1.64 13.45
CA LYS A 107 -9.91 0.63 14.41
C LYS A 107 -8.72 0.03 15.13
N LYS A 108 -8.80 -0.01 16.46
CA LYS A 108 -7.84 -0.73 17.31
C LYS A 108 -8.15 -2.22 17.29
N ALA A 109 -7.11 -3.04 17.33
CA ALA A 109 -7.20 -4.48 17.38
C ALA A 109 -7.85 -4.96 18.68
N ASN A 110 -8.43 -6.16 18.64
CA ASN A 110 -9.03 -6.79 19.81
C ASN A 110 -7.95 -7.37 20.74
N LYS A 111 -6.87 -7.90 20.16
CA LYS A 111 -5.75 -8.48 20.89
C LYS A 111 -4.52 -7.58 20.83
N ARG A 112 -3.72 -7.66 21.89
CA ARG A 112 -2.49 -6.88 22.06
C ARG A 112 -1.33 -7.57 21.34
N ALA A 113 -0.82 -6.94 20.28
CA ALA A 113 0.32 -7.46 19.53
C ALA A 113 1.65 -7.17 20.23
N PHE A 114 1.75 -6.04 20.95
CA PHE A 114 3.00 -5.56 21.55
C PHE A 114 2.82 -5.13 23.00
N LYS A 115 3.91 -5.15 23.76
CA LYS A 115 4.05 -4.48 25.03
C LYS A 115 4.98 -3.29 24.84
N MET A 116 4.43 -2.09 24.99
CA MET A 116 5.25 -0.87 25.02
C MET A 116 5.94 -0.76 26.39
N LYS A 117 7.26 -0.51 26.37
CA LYS A 117 8.09 -0.40 27.59
C LYS A 117 8.52 1.02 27.93
N ASP A 118 8.51 1.92 26.95
CA ASP A 118 8.83 3.33 27.11
C ASP A 118 8.41 4.12 25.85
N CYS A 119 8.63 5.44 25.85
CA CYS A 119 8.72 6.23 24.62
C CYS A 119 9.53 7.51 24.78
N GLU A 120 9.96 8.05 23.64
CA GLU A 120 10.40 9.44 23.57
C GLU A 120 9.18 10.37 23.53
N LEU A 121 9.13 11.33 24.45
CA LEU A 121 8.10 12.36 24.54
C LEU A 121 8.69 13.72 24.17
N THR A 122 8.16 14.34 23.12
CA THR A 122 8.57 15.67 22.68
C THR A 122 7.40 16.65 22.75
N GLU A 123 7.54 17.69 23.58
CA GLU A 123 6.51 18.74 23.72
C GLU A 123 6.38 19.57 22.44
N ILE A 124 5.15 19.72 21.97
CA ILE A 124 4.80 20.57 20.84
C ILE A 124 4.34 21.91 21.40
N LYS A 125 5.22 22.92 21.31
CA LYS A 125 4.95 24.30 21.80
C LYS A 125 4.01 25.05 20.84
N ALA A 126 4.21 26.35 20.64
CA ALA A 126 3.35 27.22 19.82
C ALA A 126 3.04 26.73 18.39
N LYS A 127 3.86 25.82 17.83
CA LYS A 127 3.64 25.21 16.51
C LYS A 127 2.46 24.23 16.46
N GLY A 128 1.94 23.81 17.61
CA GLY A 128 0.85 22.83 17.69
C GLY A 128 -0.54 23.40 17.43
N TYR A 129 -0.73 24.73 17.52
CA TYR A 129 -2.01 25.36 17.23
C TYR A 129 -2.18 25.58 15.72
N LYS A 130 -3.22 24.99 15.14
CA LYS A 130 -3.53 25.12 13.71
C LYS A 130 -5.02 25.31 13.47
N LYS A 131 -5.36 26.18 12.53
CA LYS A 131 -6.70 26.34 11.96
C LYS A 131 -6.63 26.26 10.45
N ASP A 132 -7.42 25.38 9.86
CA ASP A 132 -7.35 25.14 8.42
C ASP A 132 -8.62 24.45 7.91
N LYS A 133 -8.63 24.15 6.61
CA LYS A 133 -9.65 23.33 5.96
C LYS A 133 -9.11 21.94 5.64
N LEU A 134 -10.00 20.98 5.68
CA LEU A 134 -9.79 19.59 5.30
C LEU A 134 -10.70 19.29 4.11
N GLU A 135 -10.08 19.08 2.97
CA GLU A 135 -10.72 18.68 1.70
C GLU A 135 -10.22 17.29 1.31
N PHE A 136 -10.97 16.59 0.46
CA PHE A 136 -10.62 15.24 0.01
C PHE A 136 -10.51 15.19 -1.51
N GLU A 137 -9.39 14.65 -2.00
CA GLU A 137 -9.11 14.56 -3.44
C GLU A 137 -9.64 13.25 -4.05
N SER A 138 -9.74 12.19 -3.24
CA SER A 138 -10.14 10.85 -3.67
C SER A 138 -10.66 10.00 -2.51
N LYS A 139 -11.12 8.78 -2.82
CA LYS A 139 -11.54 7.80 -1.80
C LYS A 139 -10.36 7.33 -0.94
N GLU A 140 -9.17 7.22 -1.53
CA GLU A 140 -7.92 6.93 -0.83
C GLU A 140 -7.55 8.07 0.12
N ASP A 141 -7.69 9.32 -0.32
CA ASP A 141 -7.41 10.49 0.50
C ASP A 141 -8.41 10.62 1.66
N TRP A 142 -9.69 10.33 1.41
CA TRP A 142 -10.71 10.18 2.46
C TRP A 142 -10.26 9.15 3.50
N MET A 143 -9.94 7.94 3.08
CA MET A 143 -9.48 6.86 3.96
C MET A 143 -8.26 7.29 4.80
N LYS A 144 -7.26 7.96 4.21
CA LYS A 144 -6.08 8.43 4.97
C LYS A 144 -6.46 9.41 6.08
N LYS A 145 -7.12 10.50 5.69
CA LYS A 145 -7.41 11.64 6.56
C LYS A 145 -8.42 11.29 7.66
N THR A 146 -9.44 10.46 7.37
CA THR A 146 -10.40 10.01 8.41
C THR A 146 -9.76 9.08 9.44
N ASN A 147 -8.71 8.36 9.06
CA ASN A 147 -7.87 7.52 9.92
C ASN A 147 -6.70 8.28 10.57
N LEU A 148 -6.72 9.63 10.50
CA LEU A 148 -5.77 10.54 11.11
C LEU A 148 -4.34 10.52 10.52
N PHE A 149 -4.20 10.14 9.25
CA PHE A 149 -2.94 10.26 8.52
C PHE A 149 -2.98 11.45 7.57
N PHE A 150 -2.16 12.48 7.86
CA PHE A 150 -2.09 13.74 7.08
C PHE A 150 -0.73 13.96 6.42
N SER A 151 0.32 13.26 6.88
CA SER A 151 1.65 13.27 6.27
C SER A 151 1.71 12.43 4.99
N THR A 152 2.68 12.75 4.12
CA THR A 152 2.95 11.98 2.89
C THR A 152 3.79 10.72 3.16
N ASP A 153 3.43 9.91 4.16
CA ASP A 153 4.21 8.70 4.45
C ASP A 153 3.95 7.65 3.35
N VAL A 154 5.02 7.24 2.67
CA VAL A 154 4.98 6.32 1.54
C VAL A 154 4.41 4.95 1.93
N ASN A 155 4.51 4.56 3.20
CA ASN A 155 4.04 3.27 3.72
C ASN A 155 2.51 3.20 3.92
N ILE A 156 1.80 4.33 3.96
CA ILE A 156 0.34 4.37 4.21
C ILE A 156 -0.46 3.79 3.03
N GLN A 157 0.03 3.97 1.79
CA GLN A 157 -0.75 3.67 0.59
C GLN A 157 -1.25 2.21 0.56
N ASN A 158 -0.40 1.27 0.98
CA ASN A 158 -0.77 -0.15 1.00
C ASN A 158 -1.92 -0.45 1.98
N PHE A 159 -1.92 0.20 3.15
CA PHE A 159 -2.97 0.01 4.17
C PHE A 159 -4.29 0.65 3.74
N VAL A 160 -4.23 1.75 3.00
CA VAL A 160 -5.41 2.42 2.44
C VAL A 160 -6.07 1.56 1.38
N GLU A 161 -5.28 1.08 0.41
CA GLU A 161 -5.76 0.19 -0.66
C GLU A 161 -6.39 -1.08 -0.06
N LEU A 162 -5.75 -1.61 0.98
CA LEU A 162 -6.26 -2.72 1.77
C LEU A 162 -7.62 -2.42 2.42
N GLY A 163 -7.71 -1.38 3.25
CA GLY A 163 -8.96 -1.04 3.93
C GLY A 163 -10.10 -0.79 2.93
N LEU A 164 -9.79 -0.13 1.80
CA LEU A 164 -10.74 0.07 0.72
C LEU A 164 -11.15 -1.25 0.06
N SER A 165 -10.26 -2.22 -0.13
CA SER A 165 -10.61 -3.51 -0.74
C SER A 165 -11.59 -4.33 0.12
N ILE A 166 -11.41 -4.31 1.44
CA ILE A 166 -12.28 -5.00 2.39
C ILE A 166 -13.68 -4.35 2.39
N GLU A 167 -13.74 -3.02 2.52
CA GLU A 167 -14.99 -2.30 2.67
C GLU A 167 -15.70 -2.01 1.32
N SER A 168 -14.98 -1.99 0.18
CA SER A 168 -15.57 -1.81 -1.15
C SER A 168 -16.43 -2.99 -1.62
N SER A 169 -16.26 -4.17 -1.02
CA SER A 169 -17.18 -5.30 -1.20
C SER A 169 -18.59 -5.01 -0.64
N GLN A 170 -18.74 -3.96 0.18
CA GLN A 170 -19.99 -3.56 0.83
C GLN A 170 -20.43 -2.11 0.55
N SER A 171 -19.70 -1.32 -0.24
CA SER A 171 -19.93 0.12 -0.33
C SER A 171 -20.50 0.60 -1.68
N GLU A 172 -21.69 1.22 -1.63
CA GLU A 172 -22.23 2.14 -2.65
C GLU A 172 -21.47 3.50 -2.65
N ASP A 173 -21.77 4.38 -3.61
CA ASP A 173 -21.02 5.58 -4.01
C ASP A 173 -20.76 6.61 -2.87
N PHE A 174 -19.52 7.11 -2.73
CA PHE A 174 -19.04 8.06 -1.68
C PHE A 174 -18.83 9.49 -2.19
N ASN A 175 -19.37 9.80 -3.37
CA ASN A 175 -19.07 11.05 -4.06
C ASN A 175 -19.47 12.30 -3.26
N ASP A 176 -20.56 12.23 -2.49
CA ASP A 176 -21.03 13.35 -1.66
C ASP A 176 -20.11 13.57 -0.43
N GLU A 177 -19.61 12.48 0.17
CA GLU A 177 -18.63 12.56 1.26
C GLU A 177 -17.32 13.21 0.81
N ILE A 178 -16.77 12.75 -0.32
CA ILE A 178 -15.48 13.23 -0.84
C ILE A 178 -15.56 14.72 -1.24
N GLN A 179 -16.71 15.18 -1.74
CA GLN A 179 -16.91 16.59 -2.12
C GLN A 179 -17.13 17.54 -0.93
N SER A 180 -17.13 17.03 0.31
CA SER A 180 -17.33 17.84 1.50
C SER A 180 -16.05 18.53 1.98
N VAL A 181 -16.20 19.76 2.47
CA VAL A 181 -15.11 20.53 3.08
C VAL A 181 -15.37 20.64 4.58
N TYR A 182 -14.35 20.40 5.39
CA TYR A 182 -14.42 20.52 6.84
C TYR A 182 -13.47 21.62 7.32
N LYS A 183 -13.91 22.49 8.20
CA LYS A 183 -13.01 23.39 8.94
C LYS A 183 -12.52 22.66 10.17
N TYR A 184 -11.26 22.79 10.54
CA TYR A 184 -10.78 22.23 11.80
C TYR A 184 -9.92 23.20 12.58
N THR A 185 -9.97 23.04 13.90
CA THR A 185 -9.03 23.65 14.84
C THR A 185 -8.31 22.53 15.57
N GLU A 186 -7.00 22.65 15.71
CA GLU A 186 -6.12 21.66 16.30
C GLU A 186 -5.20 22.32 17.32
N VAL A 187 -4.94 21.60 18.41
CA VAL A 187 -3.91 21.91 19.39
C VAL A 187 -3.11 20.64 19.67
N GLY A 188 -2.01 20.45 18.93
CA GLY A 188 -1.02 19.42 19.21
C GLY A 188 -0.22 19.77 20.46
N LYS A 189 -0.13 18.82 21.41
CA LYS A 189 0.51 19.02 22.71
C LYS A 189 1.82 18.25 22.85
N THR A 190 1.85 17.01 22.39
CA THR A 190 3.05 16.17 22.47
C THR A 190 3.14 15.19 21.31
N LEU A 191 4.37 14.87 20.90
CA LEU A 191 4.71 13.81 19.97
C LEU A 191 5.32 12.65 20.75
N LEU A 192 4.76 11.46 20.57
CA LEU A 192 5.28 10.20 21.10
C LEU A 192 5.98 9.45 19.97
N THR A 193 7.23 9.04 20.20
CA THR A 193 7.97 8.13 19.31
C THR A 193 8.31 6.87 20.10
N PHE A 194 7.81 5.71 19.65
CA PHE A 194 7.88 4.49 20.47
C PHE A 194 8.30 3.21 19.75
N ARG A 195 8.79 3.32 18.50
CA ARG A 195 9.20 2.15 17.70
C ARG A 195 10.15 1.20 18.43
N GLU A 196 11.23 1.74 18.98
CA GLU A 196 12.31 0.97 19.60
C GLU A 196 11.92 0.37 20.97
N TYR A 197 10.74 0.73 21.48
CA TYR A 197 10.24 0.32 22.79
C TYR A 197 9.04 -0.64 22.71
N LEU A 198 8.71 -1.13 21.51
CA LEU A 198 7.67 -2.12 21.29
C LEU A 198 8.27 -3.53 21.28
N GLU A 199 7.80 -4.37 22.20
CA GLU A 199 8.17 -5.79 22.21
C GLU A 199 6.96 -6.67 21.86
N PRO A 200 7.09 -7.60 20.88
CA PRO A 200 5.99 -8.49 20.52
C PRO A 200 5.59 -9.41 21.69
N THR A 201 4.30 -9.61 21.88
CA THR A 201 3.78 -10.50 22.93
C THR A 201 4.06 -11.97 22.59
N GLU A 202 4.20 -12.82 23.62
CA GLU A 202 4.43 -14.25 23.42
C GLU A 202 3.28 -14.92 22.65
N GLU A 203 2.04 -14.50 22.92
CA GLU A 203 0.84 -14.99 22.21
C GLU A 203 0.90 -14.64 20.73
N PHE A 204 1.22 -13.38 20.39
CA PHE A 204 1.35 -12.95 19.00
C PHE A 204 2.45 -13.74 18.26
N ILE A 205 3.63 -13.89 18.88
CA ILE A 205 4.74 -14.68 18.31
C ILE A 205 4.32 -16.14 18.09
N LYS A 206 3.56 -16.72 19.01
CA LYS A 206 3.07 -18.09 18.90
C LYS A 206 2.12 -18.25 17.71
N GLU A 207 1.16 -17.34 17.54
CA GLU A 207 0.24 -17.37 16.39
C GLU A 207 0.99 -17.22 15.06
N VAL A 208 1.96 -16.31 14.98
CA VAL A 208 2.82 -16.18 13.79
C VAL A 208 3.57 -17.49 13.50
N LYS A 209 4.15 -18.14 14.51
CA LYS A 209 4.83 -19.44 14.34
C LYS A 209 3.87 -20.54 13.87
N ASN A 210 2.63 -20.54 14.34
CA ASN A 210 1.60 -21.50 13.94
C ASN A 210 1.19 -21.27 12.48
N ALA A 211 0.94 -20.02 12.08
CA ALA A 211 0.61 -19.65 10.71
C ALA A 211 1.72 -20.04 9.72
N ILE A 212 2.98 -19.86 10.10
CA ILE A 212 4.15 -20.28 9.30
C ILE A 212 4.15 -21.80 9.04
N LYS A 213 3.81 -22.60 10.05
CA LYS A 213 3.80 -24.07 9.96
C LYS A 213 2.54 -24.63 9.30
N SER A 214 1.52 -23.79 9.11
CA SER A 214 0.25 -24.19 8.52
C SER A 214 0.39 -24.54 7.04
N GLY A 215 -0.33 -25.57 6.59
CA GLY A 215 -0.49 -25.85 5.16
C GLY A 215 -1.33 -24.79 4.42
N ASN A 216 -2.03 -23.92 5.16
CA ASN A 216 -2.79 -22.79 4.63
C ASN A 216 -2.38 -21.48 5.33
N SER A 217 -1.09 -21.12 5.21
CA SER A 217 -0.53 -19.92 5.87
C SER A 217 -1.29 -18.63 5.54
N GLU A 218 -1.83 -18.49 4.32
CA GLU A 218 -2.52 -17.28 3.90
C GLU A 218 -3.74 -16.95 4.78
N GLU A 219 -4.63 -17.94 4.98
CA GLU A 219 -5.83 -17.77 5.80
C GLU A 219 -5.48 -17.56 7.28
N GLU A 220 -4.45 -18.24 7.79
CA GLU A 220 -4.00 -18.06 9.17
C GLU A 220 -3.42 -16.66 9.40
N PHE A 221 -2.63 -16.12 8.47
CA PHE A 221 -2.15 -14.74 8.58
C PHE A 221 -3.27 -13.71 8.47
N LYS A 222 -4.31 -13.99 7.68
CA LYS A 222 -5.50 -13.14 7.61
C LYS A 222 -6.21 -13.08 8.97
N LYS A 223 -6.44 -14.22 9.61
CA LYS A 223 -6.99 -14.28 10.98
C LYS A 223 -6.14 -13.49 11.97
N ILE A 224 -4.81 -13.61 11.89
CA ILE A 224 -3.91 -12.82 12.73
C ILE A 224 -4.16 -11.32 12.51
N THR A 225 -4.27 -10.85 11.27
CA THR A 225 -4.54 -9.43 11.01
C THR A 225 -5.93 -8.96 11.45
N GLU A 226 -6.91 -9.85 11.49
CA GLU A 226 -8.25 -9.56 12.02
C GLU A 226 -8.24 -9.43 13.55
N GLU A 227 -7.46 -10.25 14.25
CA GLU A 227 -7.37 -10.24 15.72
C GLU A 227 -6.41 -9.18 16.28
N TYR A 228 -5.22 -9.06 15.67
CA TYR A 228 -4.10 -8.24 16.14
C TYR A 228 -3.92 -6.93 15.37
N GLY A 229 -4.69 -6.70 14.31
CA GLY A 229 -4.58 -5.53 13.44
C GLY A 229 -3.60 -5.73 12.27
N GLN A 230 -3.53 -4.76 11.37
CA GLN A 230 -2.71 -4.84 10.16
C GLN A 230 -1.36 -4.12 10.32
N PHE A 231 -1.36 -2.99 11.01
CA PHE A 231 -0.18 -2.16 11.22
C PHE A 231 -0.16 -1.54 12.61
N ILE A 232 0.95 -0.94 13.00
CA ILE A 232 1.06 -0.11 14.21
C ILE A 232 1.71 1.22 13.83
N PRO A 233 1.13 2.38 14.21
CA PRO A 233 1.82 3.65 14.10
C PRO A 233 3.00 3.67 15.08
N THR A 234 4.13 4.23 14.66
CA THR A 234 5.32 4.32 15.52
C THR A 234 5.54 5.71 16.10
N GLU A 235 4.77 6.67 15.58
CA GLU A 235 4.73 8.05 16.02
C GLU A 235 3.27 8.52 16.14
N VAL A 236 2.95 9.22 17.22
CA VAL A 236 1.60 9.70 17.52
C VAL A 236 1.65 11.12 18.07
N ILE A 237 0.82 12.01 17.52
CA ILE A 237 0.57 13.31 18.12
C ILE A 237 -0.68 13.24 19.00
N LEU A 238 -0.54 13.65 20.25
CA LEU A 238 -1.64 13.78 21.20
C LEU A 238 -2.02 15.25 21.39
N GLY A 239 -3.31 15.48 21.62
CA GLY A 239 -3.84 16.81 21.92
C GLY A 239 -5.34 16.87 21.72
N GLY A 240 -5.81 17.97 21.12
CA GLY A 240 -7.20 18.12 20.75
C GLY A 240 -7.37 18.53 19.28
N ARG A 241 -8.39 18.00 18.62
CA ARG A 241 -8.85 18.48 17.32
C ARG A 241 -10.37 18.46 17.21
N VAL A 242 -10.94 19.57 16.73
CA VAL A 242 -12.36 19.70 16.43
C VAL A 242 -12.57 19.94 14.94
N TYR A 243 -13.55 19.26 14.34
CA TYR A 243 -13.96 19.43 12.96
C TYR A 243 -15.37 20.00 12.89
N PHE A 244 -15.59 20.93 11.97
CA PHE A 244 -16.88 21.50 11.61
C PHE A 244 -17.16 21.25 10.14
N LYS A 245 -18.29 20.63 9.83
CA LYS A 245 -18.71 20.42 8.44
C LYS A 245 -19.11 21.75 7.82
N ASP A 246 -18.42 22.20 6.77
CA ASP A 246 -18.74 23.43 6.05
C ASP A 246 -19.86 23.11 5.05
N VAL A 247 -21.08 23.55 5.33
CA VAL A 247 -22.22 23.39 4.40
C VAL A 247 -22.10 24.44 3.29
N LYS A 248 -21.08 24.31 2.44
CA LYS A 248 -21.05 24.97 1.15
C LYS A 248 -20.91 23.92 0.06
N MET A 249 -22.07 23.52 -0.45
CA MET A 249 -22.25 22.74 -1.67
C MET A 249 -21.40 23.38 -2.77
N SER A 250 -20.36 22.69 -3.22
CA SER A 250 -19.58 23.16 -4.36
C SER A 250 -20.46 23.03 -5.61
N SER A 251 -21.15 24.12 -5.95
CA SER A 251 -21.84 24.26 -7.22
C SER A 251 -20.81 24.34 -8.34
N LYS A 252 -20.23 23.21 -8.74
CA LYS A 252 -19.39 23.13 -9.95
C LYS A 252 -20.10 22.54 -11.16
N ASN A 253 -21.38 22.15 -11.06
CA ASN A 253 -22.16 21.67 -12.22
C ASN A 253 -23.64 22.13 -12.23
N SER A 254 -23.94 23.36 -11.83
CA SER A 254 -25.20 23.99 -12.21
C SER A 254 -24.95 25.37 -12.80
N VAL A 255 -24.90 25.43 -14.13
CA VAL A 255 -25.12 26.68 -14.85
C VAL A 255 -26.59 27.05 -14.67
N ALA A 256 -26.89 27.80 -13.61
CA ALA A 256 -28.11 28.58 -13.53
C ALA A 256 -27.78 29.87 -12.76
N LYS A 257 -27.90 30.99 -13.48
CA LYS A 257 -27.62 32.34 -13.03
C LYS A 257 -28.32 32.66 -11.70
N SER A 258 -27.55 33.07 -10.70
CA SER A 258 -27.98 34.12 -9.77
C SER A 258 -26.78 35.00 -9.44
N ASN A 259 -26.90 36.27 -9.83
CA ASN A 259 -25.97 37.33 -9.46
C ASN A 259 -26.11 37.56 -7.95
N GLU A 260 -25.03 37.43 -7.19
CA GLU A 260 -24.78 38.27 -6.01
C GLU A 260 -23.31 38.16 -5.60
N GLY A 261 -22.81 39.27 -5.05
CA GLY A 261 -21.42 39.69 -5.15
C GLY A 261 -20.41 38.84 -4.39
N SER A 262 -19.21 38.77 -4.96
CA SER A 262 -17.99 38.36 -4.27
C SER A 262 -17.65 39.37 -3.17
N THR A 263 -17.72 38.95 -1.91
CA THR A 263 -17.05 39.64 -0.80
C THR A 263 -16.21 38.65 -0.03
N SER A 264 -14.90 38.89 -0.03
CA SER A 264 -13.93 38.31 0.90
C SER A 264 -14.43 38.49 2.33
N MET A 265 -14.74 37.40 3.03
CA MET A 265 -15.11 37.47 4.45
C MET A 265 -13.91 37.15 5.33
N ASN A 266 -13.50 38.17 6.06
CA ASN A 266 -12.58 38.12 7.18
C ASN A 266 -13.01 37.08 8.22
N ILE A 267 -12.01 36.46 8.83
CA ILE A 267 -12.10 35.48 9.92
C ILE A 267 -12.58 36.22 11.18
N GLY A 268 -13.83 35.99 11.56
CA GLY A 268 -14.42 36.40 12.84
C GLY A 268 -15.03 35.21 13.60
N PRO A 269 -15.33 35.34 14.90
CA PRO A 269 -15.72 34.22 15.77
C PRO A 269 -17.02 33.56 15.29
N LEU A 270 -16.99 32.24 15.13
CA LEU A 270 -18.09 31.42 14.61
C LEU A 270 -19.21 31.26 15.65
N ASN A 271 -20.21 32.14 15.59
CA ASN A 271 -21.48 31.96 16.29
C ASN A 271 -22.42 31.04 15.49
N LEU A 272 -22.42 29.73 15.77
CA LEU A 272 -23.38 28.78 15.19
C LEU A 272 -24.37 28.31 16.26
N LYS A 273 -25.62 28.81 16.20
CA LYS A 273 -26.75 28.27 16.98
C LYS A 273 -27.10 26.87 16.45
N ALA A 274 -27.00 25.86 17.31
CA ALA A 274 -27.61 24.56 17.08
C ALA A 274 -29.15 24.68 17.09
N ARG A 275 -29.77 24.93 15.93
CA ARG A 275 -31.22 24.77 15.76
C ARG A 275 -31.50 23.64 14.77
N VAL A 276 -32.07 22.58 15.30
CA VAL A 276 -32.48 21.35 14.60
C VAL A 276 -33.45 21.69 13.47
N ASN A 277 -33.07 21.33 12.24
CA ASN A 277 -33.98 20.88 11.19
C ASN A 277 -33.25 19.82 10.37
N SER A 278 -33.63 18.56 10.57
CA SER A 278 -33.04 17.38 9.95
C SER A 278 -33.69 17.09 8.60
N SER A 279 -33.05 17.50 7.51
CA SER A 279 -33.11 16.66 6.31
C SER A 279 -32.13 15.52 6.54
N LYS A 280 -32.62 14.30 6.79
CA LYS A 280 -31.80 13.08 6.82
C LYS A 280 -30.90 13.07 5.57
N SER A 281 -29.62 13.35 5.74
CA SER A 281 -28.65 13.23 4.66
C SER A 281 -28.29 11.76 4.49
N ASN A 282 -28.36 11.25 3.26
CA ASN A 282 -28.05 9.88 2.85
C ASN A 282 -26.59 9.41 3.11
N GLY A 283 -25.77 10.18 3.82
CA GLY A 283 -24.36 9.84 4.03
C GLY A 283 -24.18 8.71 5.04
N LYS A 284 -23.26 7.79 4.72
CA LYS A 284 -23.20 6.46 5.36
C LYS A 284 -22.03 6.24 6.30
N SER A 285 -20.98 7.07 6.23
CA SER A 285 -19.85 6.99 7.17
C SER A 285 -20.15 7.75 8.47
N LYS A 286 -19.66 7.22 9.59
CA LYS A 286 -19.75 7.90 10.90
C LYS A 286 -19.09 9.28 10.87
N PHE A 287 -17.98 9.40 10.14
CA PHE A 287 -17.28 10.66 9.97
C PHE A 287 -18.12 11.74 9.26
N TYR A 288 -18.92 11.33 8.27
CA TYR A 288 -19.80 12.26 7.55
C TYR A 288 -21.10 12.56 8.31
N SER A 289 -21.59 11.59 9.10
CA SER A 289 -22.91 11.64 9.76
C SER A 289 -22.97 12.52 11.00
N PHE A 290 -21.85 13.10 11.46
CA PHE A 290 -21.90 14.02 12.60
C PHE A 290 -22.80 15.22 12.29
N ASN A 291 -23.63 15.60 13.27
CA ASN A 291 -24.55 16.74 13.25
C ASN A 291 -23.79 18.07 13.26
N TYR A 292 -22.86 18.29 12.33
CA TYR A 292 -21.98 19.46 12.16
C TYR A 292 -20.63 19.43 12.89
N MET A 293 -20.43 18.66 13.97
CA MET A 293 -19.18 18.69 14.75
C MET A 293 -18.62 17.30 15.12
N ARG A 294 -17.32 17.08 14.92
CA ARG A 294 -16.56 15.92 15.45
C ARG A 294 -15.46 16.42 16.38
N LEU A 295 -15.37 15.87 17.58
CA LEU A 295 -14.37 16.24 18.59
C LEU A 295 -13.43 15.06 18.86
N LEU A 296 -12.12 15.33 18.94
CA LEU A 296 -11.07 14.43 19.39
C LEU A 296 -10.31 15.16 20.50
N GLY A 297 -10.30 14.63 21.72
CA GLY A 297 -9.69 15.29 22.87
C GLY A 297 -10.34 16.63 23.27
N GLY A 298 -10.13 17.00 24.54
CA GLY A 298 -10.81 18.11 25.20
C GLY A 298 -12.24 17.76 25.57
N SER A 299 -12.91 18.68 26.26
CA SER A 299 -14.32 18.54 26.60
C SER A 299 -15.14 19.74 26.14
N HIS A 300 -16.38 19.46 25.74
CA HIS A 300 -17.37 20.47 25.36
C HIS A 300 -18.76 20.01 25.81
N PRO A 301 -19.54 20.84 26.53
CA PRO A 301 -20.92 20.50 26.92
C PRO A 301 -21.85 20.40 25.71
N GLU A 302 -22.60 19.30 25.58
CA GLU A 302 -23.47 19.04 24.43
C GLU A 302 -24.60 20.09 24.23
N SER A 303 -24.95 20.84 25.27
CA SER A 303 -26.05 21.82 25.27
C SER A 303 -25.65 23.25 24.87
N GLU A 304 -24.37 23.52 24.66
CA GLU A 304 -23.86 24.88 24.44
C GLU A 304 -23.18 25.05 23.07
N ASN A 305 -23.13 26.29 22.58
CA ASN A 305 -22.36 26.61 21.38
C ASN A 305 -20.88 26.31 21.63
N PHE A 306 -20.16 25.84 20.62
CA PHE A 306 -18.74 25.54 20.76
C PHE A 306 -17.93 26.78 21.20
N ASP A 307 -17.34 26.71 22.39
CA ASP A 307 -16.41 27.70 22.91
C ASP A 307 -14.99 27.17 22.76
N GLU A 308 -14.26 27.75 21.82
CA GLU A 308 -12.89 27.37 21.54
C GLU A 308 -11.94 27.68 22.70
N GLU A 309 -12.11 28.79 23.41
CA GLU A 309 -11.23 29.14 24.53
C GLU A 309 -11.45 28.18 25.69
N TYR A 310 -12.70 27.83 25.97
CA TYR A 310 -13.03 26.82 26.95
C TYR A 310 -12.42 25.47 26.57
N TRP A 311 -12.64 25.01 25.34
CA TRP A 311 -12.08 23.75 24.86
C TRP A 311 -10.55 23.73 24.95
N ILE A 312 -9.84 24.79 24.54
CA ILE A 312 -8.38 24.90 24.67
C ILE A 312 -7.94 24.83 26.13
N LYS A 313 -8.68 25.45 27.06
CA LYS A 313 -8.39 25.36 28.51
C LYS A 313 -8.50 23.92 29.03
N THR A 314 -9.47 23.13 28.54
CA THR A 314 -9.61 21.72 28.95
C THR A 314 -8.41 20.87 28.54
N LEU A 315 -7.72 21.24 27.45
CA LEU A 315 -6.49 20.59 26.98
C LEU A 315 -5.25 20.96 27.81
N ASN A 316 -5.36 21.75 28.88
CA ASN A 316 -4.28 21.89 29.86
C ASN A 316 -4.14 20.63 30.71
N ASP A 317 -5.24 19.89 30.90
CA ASP A 317 -5.19 18.56 31.51
C ASP A 317 -4.89 17.51 30.43
N TYR A 318 -3.80 16.76 30.61
CA TYR A 318 -3.41 15.71 29.68
C TYR A 318 -4.36 14.50 29.67
N GLN A 319 -5.22 14.36 30.69
CA GLN A 319 -6.26 13.32 30.70
C GLN A 319 -7.30 13.54 29.60
N ASN A 320 -7.45 14.79 29.14
CA ASN A 320 -8.33 15.13 28.04
C ASN A 320 -7.65 15.00 26.67
N TRP A 321 -6.41 14.54 26.57
CA TRP A 321 -5.73 14.41 25.28
C TRP A 321 -6.12 13.11 24.58
N ASP A 322 -6.29 13.20 23.26
CA ASP A 322 -6.55 12.05 22.39
C ASP A 322 -5.56 12.03 21.22
N CYS A 323 -5.50 10.91 20.50
CA CYS A 323 -4.76 10.79 19.24
C CYS A 323 -5.37 11.69 18.18
N ILE A 324 -4.61 12.66 17.70
CA ILE A 324 -5.04 13.59 16.64
C ILE A 324 -4.33 13.36 15.31
N GLU A 325 -3.17 12.71 15.33
CA GLU A 325 -2.43 12.31 14.13
C GLU A 325 -1.56 11.08 14.37
N PHE A 326 -1.59 10.15 13.41
CA PHE A 326 -0.71 8.98 13.35
C PHE A 326 0.35 9.17 12.26
N LYS A 327 1.57 8.69 12.53
CA LYS A 327 2.71 8.76 11.61
C LYS A 327 3.48 7.46 11.57
N ASN A 328 4.20 7.26 10.47
CA ASN A 328 5.09 6.13 10.26
C ASN A 328 4.45 4.76 10.59
N PRO A 329 3.33 4.40 9.94
CA PRO A 329 2.72 3.09 10.16
C PRO A 329 3.62 2.00 9.57
N ILE A 330 3.83 0.94 10.35
CA ILE A 330 4.56 -0.25 9.92
C ILE A 330 3.69 -1.49 10.14
N SER A 331 3.81 -2.48 9.24
CA SER A 331 3.15 -3.77 9.40
C SER A 331 3.54 -4.40 10.75
N ILE A 332 2.57 -4.96 11.48
CA ILE A 332 2.82 -5.59 12.79
C ILE A 332 3.85 -6.72 12.71
N PHE A 333 3.98 -7.34 11.54
CA PHE A 333 4.92 -8.43 11.32
C PHE A 333 6.37 -7.94 11.15
N LYS A 334 6.61 -6.64 10.94
CA LYS A 334 7.98 -6.08 10.89
C LYS A 334 8.67 -6.01 12.25
N LEU A 335 7.91 -6.09 13.34
CA LEU A 335 8.41 -6.04 14.72
C LEU A 335 8.58 -7.44 15.34
N VAL A 336 8.38 -8.50 14.55
CA VAL A 336 8.65 -9.88 14.97
C VAL A 336 10.17 -10.16 14.84
N PRO A 337 10.77 -11.06 15.65
CA PRO A 337 12.19 -11.39 15.53
C PRO A 337 12.61 -11.79 14.11
N GLU A 338 13.78 -11.33 13.65
CA GLU A 338 14.23 -11.47 12.24
C GLU A 338 14.23 -12.92 11.73
N SER A 339 14.54 -13.89 12.61
CA SER A 339 14.51 -15.32 12.31
C SER A 339 13.12 -15.81 11.85
N LEU A 340 12.07 -15.16 12.34
CA LEU A 340 10.68 -15.41 11.98
C LEU A 340 10.17 -14.46 10.90
N CYS A 341 10.87 -13.39 10.52
CA CYS A 341 10.38 -12.46 9.47
C CYS A 341 10.70 -12.96 8.05
N LYS A 342 11.79 -13.71 7.87
CA LYS A 342 12.20 -14.26 6.56
C LYS A 342 11.32 -15.42 6.07
N ILE A 343 10.57 -16.05 6.99
CA ILE A 343 9.77 -17.23 6.72
C ILE A 343 8.34 -16.88 6.23
N PRO A 344 7.60 -15.95 6.85
CA PRO A 344 6.25 -15.53 6.48
C PRO A 344 6.11 -15.11 5.03
N TYR A 345 6.94 -14.18 4.54
CA TYR A 345 6.73 -13.70 3.19
C TYR A 345 7.04 -14.77 2.13
N LYS A 346 7.96 -15.71 2.42
CA LYS A 346 8.28 -16.82 1.49
C LYS A 346 7.19 -17.89 1.49
N SER A 347 6.66 -18.25 2.65
CA SER A 347 5.58 -19.24 2.75
C SER A 347 4.29 -18.76 2.07
N MET A 348 4.11 -17.44 1.97
CA MET A 348 2.93 -16.83 1.34
C MET A 348 3.00 -16.69 -0.18
N GLY A 349 4.14 -17.01 -0.80
CA GLY A 349 4.34 -16.90 -2.25
C GLY A 349 4.57 -15.48 -2.74
N LYS A 350 4.80 -15.34 -4.06
CA LYS A 350 5.04 -14.02 -4.67
C LYS A 350 3.72 -13.31 -4.93
N ARG A 351 3.76 -11.99 -5.08
CA ARG A 351 2.60 -11.12 -5.32
C ARG A 351 2.94 -10.04 -6.33
N ILE A 352 1.93 -9.40 -6.90
CA ILE A 352 2.13 -8.16 -7.67
C ILE A 352 2.61 -7.10 -6.68
N LEU A 353 3.83 -6.59 -6.84
CA LEU A 353 4.37 -5.55 -5.97
C LEU A 353 4.16 -4.15 -6.55
N TYR A 354 3.99 -4.07 -7.88
CA TYR A 354 3.82 -2.82 -8.58
C TYR A 354 3.23 -3.04 -9.97
N THR A 355 2.31 -2.17 -10.39
CA THR A 355 1.91 -2.03 -11.80
C THR A 355 2.00 -0.57 -12.22
N SER A 356 2.34 -0.33 -13.48
CA SER A 356 2.35 1.02 -14.07
C SER A 356 2.07 0.97 -15.55
N THR A 357 1.63 2.10 -16.09
CA THR A 357 1.46 2.32 -17.52
C THR A 357 2.26 3.54 -17.92
N GLU A 358 3.22 3.34 -18.82
CA GLU A 358 4.12 4.39 -19.28
C GLU A 358 3.93 4.65 -20.77
N ASP A 359 3.98 5.92 -21.17
CA ASP A 359 4.02 6.31 -22.57
C ASP A 359 5.42 6.07 -23.15
N CYS A 360 5.48 5.56 -24.38
CA CYS A 360 6.72 5.21 -25.06
C CYS A 360 6.68 5.63 -26.54
N ASP A 361 7.52 6.60 -26.89
CA ASP A 361 7.80 6.92 -28.29
C ASP A 361 8.79 5.92 -28.87
N TYR A 362 8.42 5.32 -30.00
CA TYR A 362 9.22 4.32 -30.69
C TYR A 362 9.56 4.73 -32.12
N TYR A 363 10.85 5.06 -32.32
CA TYR A 363 11.41 5.42 -33.62
C TYR A 363 12.00 4.18 -34.32
N LEU A 364 11.29 3.66 -35.32
CA LEU A 364 11.77 2.58 -36.17
C LEU A 364 12.33 3.18 -37.47
N ASN A 365 13.63 3.49 -37.50
CA ASN A 365 14.28 4.13 -38.65
C ASN A 365 15.10 3.17 -39.54
N GLU A 366 15.37 1.95 -39.08
CA GLU A 366 16.07 0.90 -39.84
C GLU A 366 15.49 -0.49 -39.56
N PRO A 367 15.61 -1.45 -40.50
CA PRO A 367 15.13 -2.81 -40.29
C PRO A 367 15.80 -3.48 -39.08
N GLY A 368 14.97 -4.08 -38.22
CA GLY A 368 15.45 -4.83 -37.06
C GLY A 368 15.93 -3.98 -35.89
N ARG A 369 15.75 -2.66 -35.93
CA ARG A 369 15.89 -1.79 -34.76
C ARG A 369 14.86 -2.14 -33.70
N TYR A 370 15.25 -1.93 -32.45
CA TYR A 370 14.41 -2.13 -31.27
C TYR A 370 14.40 -0.86 -30.42
N ARG A 371 13.39 -0.74 -29.57
CA ARG A 371 13.37 0.23 -28.48
C ARG A 371 13.98 -0.42 -27.24
N ASP A 372 15.03 0.20 -26.73
CA ASP A 372 15.47 -0.05 -25.36
C ASP A 372 14.69 0.89 -24.43
N PHE A 373 13.71 0.37 -23.71
CA PHE A 373 12.85 1.14 -22.82
C PHE A 373 13.28 0.92 -21.37
N GLU A 374 13.97 1.92 -20.79
CA GLU A 374 14.30 1.94 -19.37
C GLU A 374 13.03 2.19 -18.54
N LEU A 375 12.82 1.36 -17.52
CA LEU A 375 11.67 1.46 -16.64
C LEU A 375 11.78 2.69 -15.73
N LYS A 376 10.84 3.63 -15.85
CA LYS A 376 10.69 4.77 -14.94
C LYS A 376 9.96 4.32 -13.66
N LEU A 377 10.71 3.73 -12.73
CA LEU A 377 10.15 3.22 -11.49
C LEU A 377 10.38 4.19 -10.32
N PRO A 378 9.39 4.35 -9.41
CA PRO A 378 9.58 5.02 -8.13
C PRO A 378 10.74 4.41 -7.34
N ARG A 379 11.43 5.22 -6.52
CA ARG A 379 12.63 4.79 -5.77
C ARG A 379 12.35 3.58 -4.88
N ASN A 380 11.25 3.58 -4.14
CA ASN A 380 10.82 2.46 -3.30
C ASN A 380 10.65 1.14 -4.09
N ILE A 381 10.18 1.20 -5.34
CA ILE A 381 10.04 0.01 -6.19
C ILE A 381 11.39 -0.44 -6.74
N LEU A 382 12.27 0.49 -7.07
CA LEU A 382 13.66 0.17 -7.44
C LEU A 382 14.38 -0.54 -6.29
N ASP A 383 14.20 -0.08 -5.06
CA ASP A 383 14.79 -0.70 -3.87
C ASP A 383 14.27 -2.13 -3.66
N ILE A 384 12.98 -2.36 -3.90
CA ILE A 384 12.36 -3.70 -3.85
C ILE A 384 12.95 -4.62 -4.93
N ILE A 385 13.08 -4.14 -6.17
CA ILE A 385 13.68 -4.92 -7.27
C ILE A 385 15.16 -5.20 -6.99
N GLN A 386 15.85 -4.29 -6.32
CA GLN A 386 17.25 -4.44 -5.91
C GLN A 386 17.43 -5.39 -4.73
N ASN A 387 16.40 -5.58 -3.91
CA ASN A 387 16.42 -6.51 -2.79
C ASN A 387 16.40 -7.96 -3.29
N LYS A 388 17.51 -8.69 -3.06
CA LYS A 388 17.61 -10.12 -3.41
C LYS A 388 16.57 -10.98 -2.71
N GLU A 389 16.13 -10.60 -1.51
CA GLU A 389 15.11 -11.34 -0.75
C GLU A 389 13.72 -11.25 -1.38
N ALA A 390 13.43 -10.15 -2.07
CA ALA A 390 12.17 -9.96 -2.78
C ALA A 390 12.06 -10.87 -4.02
N ASP A 391 13.17 -11.39 -4.55
CA ASP A 391 13.25 -12.25 -5.75
C ASP A 391 12.28 -11.79 -6.87
N CYS A 392 12.40 -10.52 -7.27
CA CYS A 392 11.44 -9.91 -8.18
C CYS A 392 11.60 -10.40 -9.62
N ASP A 393 10.47 -10.62 -10.29
CA ASP A 393 10.30 -10.91 -11.70
C ASP A 393 9.43 -9.85 -12.35
N ILE A 394 9.61 -9.62 -13.66
CA ILE A 394 8.96 -8.52 -14.37
C ILE A 394 8.24 -9.06 -15.59
N SER A 395 7.03 -8.55 -15.81
CA SER A 395 6.25 -8.76 -17.03
C SER A 395 5.91 -7.41 -17.66
N ALA A 396 5.77 -7.40 -18.98
CA ALA A 396 5.41 -6.22 -19.75
C ALA A 396 4.41 -6.55 -20.85
N ALA A 397 3.57 -5.57 -21.20
CA ALA A 397 2.71 -5.61 -22.37
C ALA A 397 2.83 -4.28 -23.14
N VAL A 398 2.77 -4.33 -24.47
CA VAL A 398 2.89 -3.15 -25.34
C VAL A 398 1.63 -2.97 -26.17
N ILE A 399 1.09 -1.75 -26.16
CA ILE A 399 -0.14 -1.39 -26.87
C ILE A 399 0.14 -0.31 -27.92
N ASP A 400 -0.34 -0.56 -29.13
CA ASP A 400 -0.41 0.40 -30.23
C ASP A 400 -1.62 1.32 -30.03
N THR A 401 -1.38 2.59 -29.69
CA THR A 401 -2.45 3.58 -29.44
C THR A 401 -2.99 4.22 -30.71
N GLU A 402 -2.28 4.13 -31.82
CA GLU A 402 -2.58 4.85 -33.08
C GLU A 402 -3.25 3.94 -34.13
N ASP A 403 -3.71 2.75 -33.75
CA ASP A 403 -4.29 1.73 -34.62
C ASP A 403 -3.40 1.37 -35.84
N SER A 404 -2.08 1.52 -35.72
CA SER A 404 -1.11 1.46 -36.82
C SER A 404 -1.37 0.33 -37.84
N LYS A 405 -1.35 0.64 -39.13
CA LYS A 405 -1.56 -0.35 -40.20
C LYS A 405 -0.23 -1.05 -40.54
N ASN A 406 -0.31 -2.34 -40.90
CA ASN A 406 0.82 -3.15 -41.39
C ASN A 406 2.03 -3.36 -40.46
N ILE A 407 1.93 -2.95 -39.19
CA ILE A 407 2.91 -3.23 -38.13
C ILE A 407 2.24 -3.91 -36.93
N PHE A 408 3.01 -4.60 -36.12
CA PHE A 408 2.66 -4.97 -34.75
C PHE A 408 3.91 -4.95 -33.88
N PHE A 409 3.70 -4.90 -32.56
CA PHE A 409 4.79 -4.78 -31.59
C PHE A 409 4.84 -6.02 -30.71
N SER A 410 6.04 -6.42 -30.34
CA SER A 410 6.31 -7.50 -29.38
C SER A 410 7.36 -7.01 -28.40
N CYS A 411 7.29 -7.48 -27.16
CA CYS A 411 8.24 -7.10 -26.12
C CYS A 411 8.80 -8.31 -25.38
N GLN A 412 10.02 -8.13 -24.88
CA GLN A 412 10.73 -9.06 -24.01
C GLN A 412 11.48 -8.29 -22.92
N ILE A 413 11.81 -8.95 -21.82
CA ILE A 413 12.52 -8.32 -20.71
C ILE A 413 14.01 -8.57 -20.84
N LEU A 414 14.81 -7.53 -20.62
CA LEU A 414 16.24 -7.64 -20.38
C LEU A 414 16.49 -7.41 -18.89
N LYS A 415 16.96 -8.46 -18.20
CA LYS A 415 17.32 -8.44 -16.78
C LYS A 415 18.78 -8.90 -16.64
N PRO A 416 19.75 -7.97 -16.76
CA PRO A 416 21.16 -8.32 -16.69
C PRO A 416 21.55 -8.90 -15.33
N LYS A 417 22.58 -9.76 -15.30
CA LYS A 417 23.19 -10.17 -14.03
C LYS A 417 23.85 -8.97 -13.35
N ALA A 418 23.85 -8.99 -12.02
CA ALA A 418 24.57 -7.99 -11.24
C ALA A 418 26.07 -8.05 -11.58
N GLU A 419 26.67 -6.94 -11.98
CA GLU A 419 28.11 -6.84 -12.17
C GLU A 419 28.73 -6.10 -10.99
N LYS A 420 29.74 -6.71 -10.34
CA LYS A 420 30.52 -6.09 -9.24
C LYS A 420 29.65 -5.51 -8.10
N GLY A 421 28.54 -6.18 -7.77
CA GLY A 421 27.63 -5.75 -6.70
C GLY A 421 26.68 -4.60 -7.07
N LYS A 422 26.79 -4.00 -8.26
CA LYS A 422 25.78 -3.06 -8.79
C LYS A 422 24.76 -3.82 -9.64
N LEU A 423 23.51 -3.87 -9.16
CA LEU A 423 22.40 -4.42 -9.94
C LEU A 423 22.05 -3.42 -11.07
N VAL A 424 22.03 -3.88 -12.32
CA VAL A 424 21.62 -3.07 -13.47
C VAL A 424 20.10 -3.06 -13.56
N LYS A 425 19.50 -1.89 -13.80
CA LYS A 425 18.04 -1.78 -13.92
C LYS A 425 17.50 -2.65 -15.06
N PRO A 426 16.39 -3.38 -14.84
CA PRO A 426 15.73 -4.12 -15.90
C PRO A 426 15.16 -3.19 -16.96
N ARG A 427 15.10 -3.68 -18.20
CA ARG A 427 14.64 -2.92 -19.37
C ARG A 427 13.61 -3.72 -20.16
N VAL A 428 12.69 -3.02 -20.81
CA VAL A 428 11.75 -3.63 -21.76
C VAL A 428 12.29 -3.40 -23.15
N ILE A 429 12.53 -4.49 -23.87
CA ILE A 429 12.94 -4.42 -25.26
C ILE A 429 11.72 -4.57 -26.15
N ILE A 430 11.44 -3.57 -26.98
CA ILE A 430 10.27 -3.55 -27.86
C ILE A 430 10.74 -3.62 -29.32
N HIS A 431 10.16 -4.54 -30.08
CA HIS A 431 10.39 -4.66 -31.51
C HIS A 431 9.12 -4.37 -32.30
N GLY A 432 9.27 -3.57 -33.35
CA GLY A 432 8.26 -3.38 -34.38
C GLY A 432 8.46 -4.34 -35.55
N ILE A 433 7.43 -5.09 -35.91
CA ILE A 433 7.48 -6.08 -36.99
C ILE A 433 6.60 -5.60 -38.14
N GLN A 434 7.22 -5.33 -39.29
CA GLN A 434 6.58 -4.86 -40.52
C GLN A 434 6.78 -5.86 -41.65
N LYS A 435 5.75 -6.07 -42.49
CA LYS A 435 5.88 -6.88 -43.72
C LYS A 435 6.79 -6.24 -44.77
N LYS A 436 6.65 -4.92 -44.92
CA LYS A 436 7.49 -4.07 -45.76
C LYS A 436 7.98 -2.95 -44.88
N PHE A 437 9.30 -2.80 -44.81
CA PHE A 437 9.92 -1.79 -43.96
C PHE A 437 9.48 -0.39 -44.37
N LYS A 438 9.07 0.41 -43.38
CA LYS A 438 8.80 1.83 -43.51
C LYS A 438 9.24 2.53 -42.24
N SER A 439 10.10 3.54 -42.41
CA SER A 439 10.50 4.40 -41.30
C SER A 439 9.28 5.14 -40.76
N HIS A 440 9.07 5.07 -39.45
CA HIS A 440 7.99 5.77 -38.77
C HIS A 440 8.24 5.85 -37.27
N GLU A 441 7.67 6.88 -36.66
CA GLU A 441 7.56 7.04 -35.21
C GLU A 441 6.20 6.53 -34.75
N PHE A 442 6.18 5.76 -33.67
CA PHE A 442 4.95 5.19 -33.12
C PHE A 442 4.78 5.61 -31.68
N LYS A 443 3.55 6.01 -31.32
CA LYS A 443 3.17 6.19 -29.92
C LYS A 443 2.65 4.88 -29.35
N LEU A 444 3.30 4.40 -28.30
CA LEU A 444 2.97 3.16 -27.63
C LEU A 444 2.69 3.41 -26.15
N LYS A 445 1.89 2.54 -25.55
CA LYS A 445 1.80 2.40 -24.09
C LYS A 445 2.42 1.09 -23.65
N VAL A 446 3.29 1.15 -22.64
CA VAL A 446 3.96 0.00 -22.04
C VAL A 446 3.40 -0.21 -20.65
N LYS A 447 2.76 -1.35 -20.42
CA LYS A 447 2.26 -1.72 -19.09
C LYS A 447 3.23 -2.66 -18.42
N ILE A 448 3.68 -2.32 -17.22
CA ILE A 448 4.75 -3.00 -16.47
C ILE A 448 4.17 -3.56 -15.18
N MET A 449 4.51 -4.81 -14.87
CA MET A 449 4.14 -5.47 -13.64
C MET A 449 5.37 -6.11 -13.02
N VAL A 450 5.60 -5.79 -11.75
CA VAL A 450 6.65 -6.35 -10.92
C VAL A 450 6.01 -7.36 -9.97
N VAL A 451 6.54 -8.57 -9.94
CA VAL A 451 6.06 -9.66 -9.08
C VAL A 451 7.20 -10.13 -8.20
N GLY A 452 7.01 -10.23 -6.90
CA GLY A 452 8.04 -10.67 -5.97
C GLY A 452 7.47 -11.03 -4.61
N TYR A 453 8.32 -11.47 -3.70
CA TYR A 453 7.95 -11.62 -2.31
C TYR A 453 7.73 -10.24 -1.69
N ASP A 454 6.57 -10.05 -1.06
CA ASP A 454 6.28 -8.79 -0.40
C ASP A 454 7.02 -8.69 0.93
N THR A 455 8.20 -8.05 0.89
CA THR A 455 9.00 -7.73 2.07
C THR A 455 8.36 -6.68 2.99
N ASN A 456 7.32 -5.99 2.51
CA ASN A 456 6.51 -5.08 3.33
C ASN A 456 5.33 -5.76 4.00
N LEU A 457 5.12 -7.07 3.75
CA LEU A 457 4.13 -7.88 4.45
C LEU A 457 2.70 -7.35 4.24
N ASN A 458 2.33 -6.98 3.00
CA ASN A 458 0.96 -6.70 2.61
C ASN A 458 0.30 -7.95 2.03
N PHE A 459 -0.59 -8.54 2.82
CA PHE A 459 -1.05 -9.92 2.62
C PHE A 459 -2.29 -10.09 1.73
N ILE A 460 -2.67 -9.13 0.89
CA ILE A 460 -4.00 -9.11 0.24
C ILE A 460 -3.98 -9.31 -1.28
N LEU A 461 -2.82 -9.15 -1.93
CA LEU A 461 -2.74 -9.37 -3.38
C LEU A 461 -2.68 -10.87 -3.69
N PRO A 462 -3.38 -11.33 -4.75
CA PRO A 462 -3.43 -12.76 -5.08
C PRO A 462 -2.02 -13.32 -5.22
N ASN A 463 -1.82 -14.52 -4.69
CA ASN A 463 -0.56 -15.21 -4.80
C ASN A 463 -0.27 -15.47 -6.29
N ILE A 464 0.87 -14.98 -6.76
CA ILE A 464 1.38 -15.24 -8.07
C ILE A 464 2.48 -16.28 -7.96
N GLU A 465 2.24 -17.42 -8.60
CA GLU A 465 3.29 -18.37 -8.84
C GLU A 465 4.04 -17.99 -10.11
N VAL A 466 5.37 -17.93 -10.01
CA VAL A 466 6.25 -17.65 -11.14
C VAL A 466 7.07 -18.89 -11.45
N ILE A 467 6.77 -19.53 -12.58
CA ILE A 467 7.54 -20.66 -13.10
C ILE A 467 8.58 -20.12 -14.07
N LYS A 468 9.86 -20.30 -13.72
CA LYS A 468 11.01 -19.96 -14.57
C LYS A 468 11.49 -21.21 -15.28
N LYS A 469 11.52 -21.16 -16.61
CA LYS A 469 12.03 -22.24 -17.45
C LYS A 469 13.24 -21.74 -18.22
N HIS A 470 14.39 -22.36 -17.97
CA HIS A 470 15.59 -22.10 -18.73
C HIS A 470 15.48 -22.75 -20.10
N CYS A 471 15.56 -21.95 -21.15
CA CYS A 471 15.54 -22.42 -22.53
C CYS A 471 16.98 -22.52 -23.04
N TYR A 472 17.52 -23.73 -22.94
CA TYR A 472 18.77 -24.14 -23.61
C TYR A 472 18.40 -25.08 -24.75
N PRO A 473 18.08 -24.58 -25.96
CA PRO A 473 17.85 -25.46 -27.08
C PRO A 473 19.11 -26.29 -27.32
N GLN A 474 19.03 -27.60 -27.01
CA GLN A 474 20.15 -28.54 -27.11
C GLN A 474 20.54 -28.81 -28.57
N ASP A 475 19.58 -28.63 -29.47
CA ASP A 475 19.76 -28.71 -30.91
C ASP A 475 19.41 -27.36 -31.52
N GLN A 476 20.03 -27.01 -32.64
CA GLN A 476 19.82 -25.77 -33.42
C GLN A 476 18.36 -25.62 -33.91
N CYS A 477 17.42 -25.47 -32.99
CA CYS A 477 15.99 -25.57 -33.20
C CYS A 477 15.39 -24.18 -33.26
N LYS A 478 14.63 -23.92 -34.33
CA LYS A 478 13.92 -22.65 -34.54
C LYS A 478 12.58 -22.58 -33.81
N PHE A 479 12.09 -23.74 -33.37
CA PHE A 479 10.84 -23.96 -32.68
C PHE A 479 11.04 -25.05 -31.62
N SER A 480 10.54 -24.81 -30.42
CA SER A 480 10.60 -25.76 -29.31
C SER A 480 9.27 -25.75 -28.57
N SER A 481 8.89 -26.90 -28.00
CA SER A 481 7.70 -27.04 -27.17
C SER A 481 8.13 -27.53 -25.81
N MET A 482 7.68 -26.87 -24.75
CA MET A 482 7.95 -27.29 -23.37
C MET A 482 6.64 -27.48 -22.60
N GLU A 483 6.57 -28.52 -21.79
CA GLU A 483 5.39 -28.79 -20.96
C GLU A 483 5.39 -27.86 -19.74
N LEU A 484 4.25 -27.24 -19.46
CA LEU A 484 3.98 -26.55 -18.21
C LEU A 484 3.06 -27.50 -17.42
N SER A 485 3.67 -28.35 -16.59
CA SER A 485 3.05 -29.48 -15.86
C SER A 485 1.99 -29.02 -14.84
N LYS A 486 0.86 -28.48 -15.32
CA LYS A 486 -0.30 -28.01 -14.56
C LYS A 486 -1.60 -28.13 -15.36
N ASN A 487 -2.13 -29.34 -15.43
CA ASN A 487 -3.33 -29.66 -16.20
C ASN A 487 -4.59 -28.93 -15.69
N GLU A 488 -4.58 -28.53 -14.43
CA GLU A 488 -5.72 -27.88 -13.78
C GLU A 488 -5.92 -26.41 -14.16
N LEU A 489 -4.93 -25.73 -14.76
CA LEU A 489 -5.04 -24.30 -15.04
C LEU A 489 -6.23 -23.98 -15.95
N ILE A 490 -6.45 -24.82 -16.95
CA ILE A 490 -7.53 -24.63 -17.91
C ILE A 490 -8.86 -25.10 -17.31
N THR A 491 -8.89 -26.28 -16.67
CA THR A 491 -10.14 -26.84 -16.12
C THR A 491 -10.70 -25.99 -14.97
N LYS A 492 -9.84 -25.37 -14.16
CA LYS A 492 -10.22 -24.47 -13.07
C LYS A 492 -10.28 -22.98 -13.50
N ASN A 493 -10.11 -22.67 -14.79
CA ASN A 493 -10.05 -21.30 -15.31
C ASN A 493 -9.06 -20.39 -14.56
N ILE A 494 -7.92 -20.94 -14.12
CA ILE A 494 -6.86 -20.22 -13.42
C ILE A 494 -6.09 -19.38 -14.44
N PRO A 495 -5.99 -18.06 -14.25
CA PRO A 495 -5.30 -17.18 -15.18
C PRO A 495 -3.78 -17.40 -15.19
N PHE A 496 -3.20 -17.46 -16.39
CA PHE A 496 -1.76 -17.44 -16.61
C PHE A 496 -1.33 -16.58 -17.83
N PHE A 497 -0.11 -16.05 -17.80
CA PHE A 497 0.55 -15.37 -18.93
C PHE A 497 2.06 -15.58 -18.83
N GLY A 498 2.82 -15.21 -19.87
CA GLY A 498 4.27 -15.37 -19.83
C GLY A 498 5.01 -14.31 -20.61
N ILE A 499 6.32 -14.22 -20.37
CA ILE A 499 7.21 -13.32 -21.09
C ILE A 499 8.63 -13.91 -21.23
N PRO A 500 9.30 -13.73 -22.37
CA PRO A 500 10.72 -14.05 -22.52
C PRO A 500 11.61 -13.06 -21.76
N VAL A 501 12.63 -13.57 -21.08
CA VAL A 501 13.58 -12.81 -20.27
C VAL A 501 15.02 -13.16 -20.66
N PHE A 502 15.80 -12.14 -21.01
CA PHE A 502 17.21 -12.26 -21.35
C PHE A 502 18.10 -11.78 -20.21
N GLU A 503 19.17 -12.53 -19.93
CA GLU A 503 20.21 -12.14 -18.98
C GLU A 503 21.36 -11.38 -19.65
N ASP A 504 21.50 -11.52 -20.96
CA ASP A 504 22.56 -10.92 -21.76
C ASP A 504 21.99 -10.46 -23.12
N TRP A 505 22.47 -9.31 -23.59
CA TRP A 505 21.98 -8.65 -24.80
C TRP A 505 23.13 -8.38 -25.79
N ASN A 506 23.53 -9.45 -26.47
CA ASN A 506 24.61 -9.40 -27.47
C ASN A 506 24.12 -8.92 -28.84
N TYR A 507 25.05 -8.50 -29.72
CA TYR A 507 24.76 -8.06 -31.09
C TYR A 507 23.87 -9.04 -31.88
N LEU A 508 24.07 -10.35 -31.66
CA LEU A 508 23.29 -11.42 -32.29
C LEU A 508 21.81 -11.39 -31.90
N ASN A 509 21.46 -10.88 -30.71
CA ASN A 509 20.10 -10.86 -30.19
C ASN A 509 19.36 -9.54 -30.49
N LYS A 510 20.06 -8.51 -30.95
CA LYS A 510 19.50 -7.15 -31.14
C LYS A 510 18.31 -7.08 -32.08
N SER A 511 18.17 -8.03 -33.01
CA SER A 511 17.04 -8.09 -33.95
C SER A 511 16.17 -9.33 -33.74
N LEU A 512 16.44 -10.11 -32.69
CA LEU A 512 15.73 -11.36 -32.38
C LEU A 512 14.54 -11.12 -31.47
N ILE A 513 13.43 -11.72 -31.87
CA ILE A 513 12.19 -11.73 -31.11
C ILE A 513 11.86 -13.16 -30.75
N ILE A 514 11.52 -13.38 -29.49
CA ILE A 514 10.97 -14.65 -29.04
C ILE A 514 9.45 -14.57 -29.07
N GLY A 515 8.86 -15.29 -30.03
CA GLY A 515 7.44 -15.54 -30.04
C GLY A 515 7.11 -16.77 -29.19
N TYR A 516 5.95 -16.75 -28.56
CA TYR A 516 5.46 -17.86 -27.75
C TYR A 516 3.95 -17.98 -27.86
N ASN A 517 3.46 -19.21 -27.79
CA ASN A 517 2.04 -19.53 -27.83
C ASN A 517 1.75 -20.66 -26.83
N PHE A 518 0.70 -20.49 -26.03
CA PHE A 518 0.23 -21.54 -25.15
C PHE A 518 -0.68 -22.49 -25.93
N ARG A 519 -0.59 -23.79 -25.67
CA ARG A 519 -1.36 -24.81 -26.36
C ARG A 519 -1.84 -25.87 -25.38
N ASN A 520 -3.12 -26.21 -25.43
CA ASN A 520 -3.69 -27.31 -24.68
C ASN A 520 -3.67 -28.60 -25.52
N VAL A 521 -2.97 -29.62 -25.04
CA VAL A 521 -2.87 -30.97 -25.62
C VAL A 521 -3.27 -31.98 -24.56
N ASN A 522 -4.37 -32.70 -24.75
CA ASN A 522 -4.82 -33.74 -23.80
C ASN A 522 -4.91 -33.26 -22.33
N ASN A 523 -5.41 -32.04 -22.12
CA ASN A 523 -5.45 -31.36 -20.81
C ASN A 523 -4.08 -30.94 -20.26
N GLU A 524 -3.00 -31.03 -21.03
CA GLU A 524 -1.69 -30.51 -20.68
C GLU A 524 -1.42 -29.18 -21.38
N LEU A 525 -0.96 -28.19 -20.62
CA LEU A 525 -0.55 -26.90 -21.16
C LEU A 525 0.90 -26.99 -21.64
N LYS A 526 1.12 -26.78 -22.94
CA LYS A 526 2.44 -26.68 -23.56
C LYS A 526 2.71 -25.25 -23.99
N ILE A 527 3.97 -24.85 -23.90
CA ILE A 527 4.47 -23.55 -24.33
C ILE A 527 5.30 -23.80 -25.57
N ASP A 528 4.78 -23.39 -26.71
CA ASP A 528 5.48 -23.41 -27.97
C ASP A 528 6.24 -22.09 -28.15
N MET A 529 7.56 -22.16 -28.31
CA MET A 529 8.45 -21.02 -28.43
C MET A 529 9.16 -21.06 -29.77
N PHE A 530 9.38 -19.89 -30.37
CA PHE A 530 10.07 -19.76 -31.65
C PHE A 530 10.77 -18.41 -31.73
N SER A 531 11.86 -18.36 -32.51
CA SER A 531 12.59 -17.10 -32.70
C SER A 531 12.48 -16.58 -34.13
N TYR A 532 12.37 -15.26 -34.25
CA TYR A 532 12.26 -14.57 -35.52
C TYR A 532 13.24 -13.39 -35.57
N CYS A 533 14.05 -13.34 -36.63
CA CYS A 533 14.97 -12.23 -36.88
C CYS A 533 14.25 -11.17 -37.73
N THR A 534 14.05 -9.99 -37.19
CA THR A 534 13.40 -8.86 -37.88
C THR A 534 14.25 -8.19 -38.94
N LYS A 535 15.58 -8.36 -38.85
CA LYS A 535 16.52 -7.85 -39.86
C LYS A 535 16.48 -8.72 -41.12
N GLU A 536 16.51 -10.05 -40.94
CA GLU A 536 16.49 -11.03 -42.04
C GLU A 536 15.08 -11.42 -42.49
N ASN A 537 14.06 -11.07 -41.70
CA ASN A 537 12.67 -11.48 -41.87
C ASN A 537 12.53 -13.01 -42.00
N CYS A 538 13.21 -13.76 -41.14
CA CYS A 538 13.21 -15.22 -41.19
C CYS A 538 13.18 -15.84 -39.78
N TYR A 539 12.71 -17.08 -39.69
CA TYR A 539 12.88 -17.87 -38.46
C TYR A 539 14.34 -18.30 -38.32
N VAL A 540 14.88 -18.09 -37.13
CA VAL A 540 16.26 -18.44 -36.77
C VAL A 540 16.28 -19.36 -35.55
N ASN A 541 17.46 -19.84 -35.19
CA ASN A 541 17.62 -20.74 -34.06
C ASN A 541 17.32 -20.00 -32.75
N LEU A 542 16.61 -20.66 -31.84
CA LEU A 542 16.32 -20.09 -30.53
C LEU A 542 17.64 -19.78 -29.80
N PRO A 543 17.80 -18.57 -29.24
CA PRO A 543 18.94 -18.25 -28.39
C PRO A 543 18.76 -18.88 -27.01
N LYS A 544 19.75 -18.69 -26.13
CA LYS A 544 19.60 -18.96 -24.70
C LYS A 544 18.80 -17.83 -24.06
N PHE A 545 17.73 -18.16 -23.35
CA PHE A 545 16.90 -17.21 -22.60
C PHE A 545 16.11 -17.93 -21.51
N ASN A 546 15.46 -17.17 -20.63
CA ASN A 546 14.54 -17.69 -19.63
C ASN A 546 13.10 -17.35 -20.04
N PHE A 547 12.19 -18.30 -19.94
CA PHE A 547 10.76 -18.02 -20.08
C PHE A 547 10.13 -17.97 -18.69
N CYS A 548 9.53 -16.84 -18.34
CA CYS A 548 8.79 -16.68 -17.08
C CYS A 548 7.29 -16.84 -17.37
N THR A 549 6.66 -17.80 -16.70
CA THR A 549 5.20 -17.95 -16.69
C THR A 549 4.67 -17.52 -15.34
N PHE A 550 3.69 -16.62 -15.35
CA PHE A 550 3.02 -16.08 -14.18
C PHE A 550 1.63 -16.70 -14.10
N ILE A 551 1.29 -17.27 -12.95
CA ILE A 551 0.01 -17.91 -12.67
C ILE A 551 -0.62 -17.18 -11.50
N ILE A 552 -1.83 -16.68 -11.66
CA ILE A 552 -2.55 -15.94 -10.61
C ILE A 552 -3.45 -16.92 -9.87
N ASN A 553 -3.02 -17.34 -8.69
CA ASN A 553 -3.81 -18.21 -7.81
C ASN A 553 -4.88 -17.35 -7.12
N HIS A 554 -6.13 -17.78 -7.15
CA HIS A 554 -7.29 -17.08 -6.55
C HIS A 554 -7.48 -15.63 -7.09
N PRO A 555 -7.68 -15.46 -8.40
CA PRO A 555 -7.89 -14.14 -8.97
C PRO A 555 -9.14 -13.46 -8.41
N ILE A 556 -9.08 -12.15 -8.20
CA ILE A 556 -10.25 -11.34 -7.86
C ILE A 556 -11.25 -11.45 -9.03
N SER A 557 -12.53 -11.69 -8.74
CA SER A 557 -13.60 -12.02 -9.72
C SER A 557 -13.67 -11.07 -10.94
N ASN A 558 -13.21 -9.82 -10.79
CA ASN A 558 -13.21 -8.80 -11.85
C ASN A 558 -11.84 -8.53 -12.50
N ALA A 559 -10.77 -9.20 -12.08
CA ALA A 559 -9.41 -8.86 -12.49
C ALA A 559 -8.96 -9.51 -13.81
N TYR A 560 -9.74 -10.46 -14.33
CA TYR A 560 -9.49 -11.08 -15.63
C TYR A 560 -10.79 -11.46 -16.34
N ARG A 561 -10.71 -11.66 -17.65
CA ARG A 561 -11.81 -12.21 -18.45
C ARG A 561 -11.27 -13.18 -19.49
N LEU A 562 -11.91 -14.34 -19.58
CA LEU A 562 -11.68 -15.30 -20.65
C LEU A 562 -12.56 -14.93 -21.86
N LEU A 563 -11.94 -14.76 -23.02
CA LEU A 563 -12.57 -14.30 -24.25
C LEU A 563 -12.25 -15.26 -25.41
N PRO A 564 -13.27 -15.78 -26.12
CA PRO A 564 -13.03 -16.60 -27.29
C PRO A 564 -12.55 -15.76 -28.48
N PHE A 565 -11.74 -16.36 -29.37
CA PHE A 565 -11.46 -15.73 -30.66
C PHE A 565 -12.71 -15.66 -31.53
N LYS A 566 -13.04 -14.46 -31.98
CA LYS A 566 -14.03 -14.19 -33.03
C LYS A 566 -13.35 -14.20 -34.40
N PHE A 567 -14.09 -14.54 -35.44
CA PHE A 567 -13.59 -14.53 -36.81
C PHE A 567 -14.36 -13.51 -37.64
N SER A 568 -13.64 -12.63 -38.34
CA SER A 568 -14.28 -11.71 -39.27
C SER A 568 -14.80 -12.48 -40.49
N ILE A 569 -16.07 -12.28 -40.85
CA ILE A 569 -16.72 -12.96 -41.98
C ILE A 569 -15.92 -12.74 -43.29
N LEU A 570 -15.46 -11.51 -43.56
CA LEU A 570 -14.74 -11.18 -44.80
C LEU A 570 -13.26 -11.63 -44.84
N LYS A 571 -12.52 -11.54 -43.72
CA LYS A 571 -11.04 -11.72 -43.74
C LYS A 571 -10.57 -13.06 -43.17
N LYS A 572 -11.48 -13.89 -42.63
CA LYS A 572 -11.20 -15.15 -41.89
C LYS A 572 -10.05 -15.02 -40.87
N LYS A 573 -9.85 -13.83 -40.29
CA LYS A 573 -8.77 -13.57 -39.32
C LYS A 573 -9.33 -13.57 -37.89
N PRO A 574 -8.71 -14.35 -36.98
CA PRO A 574 -9.12 -14.36 -35.58
C PRO A 574 -8.77 -13.04 -34.88
N PHE A 575 -9.69 -12.57 -34.04
CA PHE A 575 -9.52 -11.40 -33.20
C PHE A 575 -10.30 -11.54 -31.89
N VAL A 576 -9.92 -10.73 -30.90
CA VAL A 576 -10.64 -10.58 -29.64
C VAL A 576 -11.07 -9.12 -29.53
N ASP A 577 -12.33 -8.92 -29.19
CA ASP A 577 -12.99 -7.62 -29.08
C ASP A 577 -12.99 -7.15 -27.63
N LEU A 578 -12.39 -5.99 -27.36
CA LEU A 578 -12.26 -5.42 -26.02
C LEU A 578 -13.28 -4.30 -25.74
N LYS A 579 -13.86 -3.66 -26.77
CA LYS A 579 -14.68 -2.43 -26.63
C LYS A 579 -15.85 -2.57 -25.67
N ASN A 580 -16.63 -3.64 -25.83
CA ASN A 580 -17.92 -3.77 -25.16
C ASN A 580 -17.86 -4.64 -23.90
N LYS A 581 -16.65 -5.07 -23.51
CA LYS A 581 -16.47 -6.09 -22.48
C LYS A 581 -15.79 -5.57 -21.22
N PHE A 582 -15.29 -4.35 -21.24
CA PHE A 582 -14.63 -3.73 -20.12
C PHE A 582 -14.96 -2.24 -20.12
N THR A 583 -15.08 -1.63 -18.95
CA THR A 583 -15.38 -0.20 -18.83
C THR A 583 -14.32 0.64 -19.58
N PRO A 584 -14.73 1.67 -20.34
CA PRO A 584 -13.92 2.28 -21.40
C PRO A 584 -12.82 3.26 -20.92
N HIS A 585 -12.52 3.31 -19.62
CA HIS A 585 -11.46 4.17 -19.11
C HIS A 585 -10.08 3.52 -19.37
N LEU A 586 -9.57 3.71 -20.61
CA LEU A 586 -8.16 3.77 -21.05
C LEU A 586 -7.05 2.96 -20.33
N ASN A 587 -7.32 1.76 -19.81
CA ASN A 587 -6.29 0.94 -19.15
C ASN A 587 -5.69 -0.14 -20.07
N PRO A 588 -4.36 -0.11 -20.33
CA PRO A 588 -3.65 -1.23 -20.95
C PRO A 588 -3.83 -2.53 -20.15
N LYS A 589 -3.72 -3.68 -20.81
CA LYS A 589 -4.08 -4.99 -20.23
C LYS A 589 -2.99 -6.01 -20.49
N TYR A 590 -2.70 -6.87 -19.53
CA TYR A 590 -1.95 -8.10 -19.85
C TYR A 590 -2.86 -9.02 -20.63
N ILE A 591 -2.27 -9.82 -21.50
CA ILE A 591 -3.01 -10.77 -22.32
C ILE A 591 -2.21 -12.06 -22.40
N SER A 592 -2.92 -13.16 -22.28
CA SER A 592 -2.44 -14.47 -22.70
C SER A 592 -3.43 -15.06 -23.68
N SER A 593 -2.96 -15.92 -24.57
CA SER A 593 -3.85 -16.72 -25.42
C SER A 593 -3.37 -18.15 -25.44
N TYR A 594 -4.34 -19.07 -25.43
CA TYR A 594 -4.06 -20.48 -25.58
C TYR A 594 -4.91 -21.12 -26.67
N LEU A 595 -4.34 -22.11 -27.34
CA LEU A 595 -4.97 -22.85 -28.43
C LEU A 595 -5.58 -24.16 -27.94
N SER A 596 -6.78 -24.46 -28.41
CA SER A 596 -7.45 -25.74 -28.11
C SER A 596 -7.22 -26.74 -29.25
N LYS A 597 -6.46 -27.81 -28.97
CA LYS A 597 -6.39 -29.04 -29.80
C LYS A 597 -5.81 -28.90 -31.23
N VAL A 598 -4.81 -28.02 -31.47
CA VAL A 598 -4.15 -27.88 -32.79
C VAL A 598 -2.65 -28.18 -32.71
N ASN A 599 -2.18 -29.30 -33.28
CA ASN A 599 -0.77 -29.71 -33.19
C ASN A 599 0.16 -29.07 -34.24
N ASN A 600 -0.37 -28.64 -35.39
CA ASN A 600 0.42 -28.16 -36.55
C ASN A 600 0.07 -26.74 -37.01
N TYR A 601 -0.21 -25.84 -36.06
CA TYR A 601 -0.51 -24.45 -36.38
C TYR A 601 0.74 -23.66 -36.76
N LYS A 602 0.55 -22.66 -37.63
CA LYS A 602 1.57 -21.67 -37.99
C LYS A 602 1.83 -20.73 -36.80
N PRO A 603 3.09 -20.51 -36.38
CA PRO A 603 3.38 -19.60 -35.28
C PRO A 603 2.88 -18.18 -35.56
N PHE A 604 2.33 -17.55 -34.54
CA PHE A 604 1.75 -16.22 -34.62
C PHE A 604 2.17 -15.38 -33.42
N PHE A 605 1.97 -14.07 -33.57
CA PHE A 605 2.11 -13.08 -32.51
C PHE A 605 0.75 -12.43 -32.25
N LEU A 606 0.57 -11.92 -31.03
CA LEU A 606 -0.56 -11.08 -30.68
C LEU A 606 -0.24 -9.61 -30.99
N LYS A 607 -1.12 -8.97 -31.77
CA LYS A 607 -1.15 -7.52 -31.91
C LYS A 607 -2.20 -6.96 -30.98
N GLN A 608 -1.77 -6.27 -29.93
CA GLN A 608 -2.64 -5.57 -29.01
C GLN A 608 -2.89 -4.12 -29.47
N LYS A 609 -4.16 -3.74 -29.51
CA LYS A 609 -4.64 -2.36 -29.65
C LYS A 609 -5.56 -2.04 -28.48
N ILE A 610 -5.90 -0.77 -28.29
CA ILE A 610 -6.82 -0.31 -27.23
C ILE A 610 -8.12 -1.13 -27.23
N ASP A 611 -8.70 -1.30 -28.42
CA ASP A 611 -10.05 -1.84 -28.59
C ASP A 611 -10.09 -3.32 -28.98
N GLN A 612 -8.96 -3.89 -29.41
CA GLN A 612 -8.97 -5.18 -30.10
C GLN A 612 -7.60 -5.86 -30.05
N ILE A 613 -7.61 -7.19 -29.95
CA ILE A 613 -6.42 -8.04 -30.07
C ILE A 613 -6.53 -8.81 -31.38
N LYS A 614 -5.48 -8.81 -32.20
CA LYS A 614 -5.47 -9.47 -33.51
C LYS A 614 -4.31 -10.45 -33.59
N LEU A 615 -4.51 -11.58 -34.27
CA LEU A 615 -3.41 -12.48 -34.58
C LEU A 615 -2.62 -11.97 -35.78
N LYS A 616 -1.30 -12.07 -35.70
CA LYS A 616 -0.37 -11.69 -36.77
C LYS A 616 0.57 -12.84 -37.08
N TYR A 617 0.59 -13.20 -38.35
CA TYR A 617 1.55 -14.13 -38.93
C TYR A 617 2.66 -13.33 -39.60
N VAL A 618 3.89 -13.81 -39.41
CA VAL A 618 5.06 -13.30 -40.13
C VAL A 618 5.28 -14.07 -41.42
N ASP A 619 5.90 -13.40 -42.38
CA ASP A 619 6.42 -14.01 -43.60
C ASP A 619 7.89 -14.38 -43.35
N CYS A 620 8.36 -15.48 -43.93
CA CYS A 620 9.72 -15.96 -43.71
C CYS A 620 10.47 -16.02 -45.04
N ASN A 621 11.55 -15.25 -45.15
CA ASN A 621 12.34 -15.10 -46.37
C ASN A 621 13.32 -16.26 -46.62
N CYS A 622 13.21 -17.38 -45.90
CA CYS A 622 14.08 -18.54 -46.09
C CYS A 622 13.76 -19.39 -47.34
N GLY A 623 12.81 -18.98 -48.20
CA GLY A 623 12.39 -19.79 -49.35
C GLY A 623 11.74 -21.14 -48.95
N LYS A 624 11.05 -21.19 -47.81
CA LYS A 624 10.44 -22.41 -47.23
C LYS A 624 11.42 -23.53 -46.86
N THR A 625 12.70 -23.22 -46.68
CA THR A 625 13.73 -24.22 -46.36
C THR A 625 13.75 -24.64 -44.89
N CYS A 626 13.32 -23.76 -43.97
CA CYS A 626 13.37 -24.02 -42.54
C CYS A 626 12.20 -24.90 -42.05
N SER A 627 12.41 -25.64 -40.94
CA SER A 627 11.43 -26.55 -40.35
C SER A 627 10.09 -25.88 -40.05
N VAL A 628 10.08 -24.66 -39.51
CA VAL A 628 8.85 -23.90 -39.26
C VAL A 628 8.03 -23.70 -40.54
N CYS A 629 8.67 -23.37 -41.65
CA CYS A 629 7.97 -23.16 -42.92
C CYS A 629 7.48 -24.45 -43.58
N LYS A 630 8.14 -25.57 -43.31
CA LYS A 630 7.78 -26.89 -43.84
C LYS A 630 6.65 -27.52 -43.04
N ASP A 631 6.75 -27.45 -41.71
CA ASP A 631 5.97 -28.30 -40.81
C ASP A 631 4.79 -27.55 -40.14
N LYS A 632 4.85 -26.21 -40.06
CA LYS A 632 3.90 -25.39 -39.29
C LYS A 632 3.13 -24.41 -40.20
N THR A 633 2.17 -24.92 -40.94
CA THR A 633 1.47 -24.17 -42.00
C THR A 633 0.00 -23.84 -41.71
N LEU A 634 -0.64 -24.52 -40.74
CA LEU A 634 -2.10 -24.40 -40.54
C LEU A 634 -2.49 -23.09 -39.83
N GLY A 635 -3.48 -22.37 -40.38
CA GLY A 635 -4.10 -21.24 -39.71
C GLY A 635 -4.92 -21.68 -38.48
N ILE A 636 -5.14 -20.75 -37.56
CA ILE A 636 -5.90 -21.04 -36.33
C ILE A 636 -7.39 -20.95 -36.61
N SER A 637 -8.12 -21.98 -36.19
CA SER A 637 -9.58 -22.09 -36.29
C SER A 637 -10.31 -21.92 -34.95
N ARG A 638 -9.65 -22.20 -33.82
CA ARG A 638 -10.20 -22.07 -32.46
C ARG A 638 -9.11 -21.69 -31.46
N GLY A 639 -9.51 -20.99 -30.41
CA GLY A 639 -8.67 -20.69 -29.25
C GLY A 639 -9.34 -19.67 -28.33
N GLU A 640 -8.69 -19.43 -27.21
CA GLU A 640 -9.18 -18.52 -26.19
C GLU A 640 -8.08 -17.55 -25.75
N CYS A 641 -8.51 -16.42 -25.20
CA CYS A 641 -7.67 -15.32 -24.81
C CYS A 641 -8.07 -14.84 -23.43
N ILE A 642 -7.12 -14.86 -22.50
CA ILE A 642 -7.28 -14.36 -21.14
C ILE A 642 -6.79 -12.92 -21.13
N VAL A 643 -7.65 -11.99 -20.74
CA VAL A 643 -7.34 -10.56 -20.66
C VAL A 643 -7.37 -10.13 -19.20
N TYR A 644 -6.33 -9.45 -18.76
CA TYR A 644 -6.12 -9.04 -17.36
C TYR A 644 -6.29 -7.54 -17.17
N HIS A 645 -6.72 -7.14 -15.98
CA HIS A 645 -7.02 -5.76 -15.62
C HIS A 645 -6.02 -5.10 -14.67
N TYR A 646 -5.20 -5.88 -13.96
CA TYR A 646 -4.11 -5.40 -13.09
C TYR A 646 -3.19 -4.43 -13.79
#